data_AF-A0A3L6SDN3-F1
#
_entry.id   AF-A0A3L6SDN3-F1
#
_cell.length_a   1.000
_cell.length_b   1.000
_cell.length_c   1.000
_cell.angle_alpha   90.00
_cell.angle_beta   90.00
_cell.angle_gamma   90.00
#
_symmetry.space_group_name_H-M   'P 1'
#
loop_
_entity.id
_entity.type
_entity.pdbx_description
1 polymer ?
#
loop_
_entity_poly.entity_id
_entity_poly.type
_entity_poly.pdbx_seq_one_letter_code
_entity_poly.pdbx_strand_id
1 'polypeptide(L)'
;MAEEAFARAVDDGLKLTKRLVLPGGGGLPPPRPPHGMDRDDPAAAHAAWLQHLLPAAPMAYAVVVDPGAVDSPDVPSYQPHVYGRLDPPALIPLQMREVDLRVDCAAAGCATAEVALRARWWVHCVTRSRACHCRIVVPMGHQGSILGAEVTVGKRSYNTHVIDTEENSAVKISMPESGGLLKQELFSLTIPQVFMKKEKIQLTVNSGVSKEVILQGTSHPLKEKGRKGDKLSFLHEAAVENWSTKDFTFTFTVYSGDFSGGVLVQPSTLRDYDDRDMFCLFLLPGNNLDRKVFRKAVVYIVDTSGSMQGKPLESVKNALSTALSDLIQGDFFNIIAFNDELHSFSSCLEQVNDKTIENAIEWMNLNFVAQGGTDIMHPLSEAMTLLSNSHDALPQIYLITDGSVDDERNICHTVKTQLMSKGPKSPRISTFGLGSYCNNYFLRMLASIGKGHYAAAFDTGSIEGRMVQWFQKASNTIVSNISIDAIKHIQDFEVDSEYIPDVSAKYPLCVSGRYHGKLPETLIAKGHLADMSEISIELKVHHVKDIPLDKVLAKQQMDLLTAKAWLLDNKELERKVVKLSIQNSLPSEYTRMVLLQTSLDKIDPAQQTKNKPTKQSSPDERSAMPLRGLTLGFGDVMATRENLTTGFGDIKPPEKFEIFDKAVGCCSRVADCFCCMCFIKACSKMNDQCAIVMAQACAALACLGCFECCSELCCGGAN
;
A
#
# COMPACT_ATOMS: atom_id res chain seq x y z
N MET A 1 -13.21 1.65 -8.34
CA MET A 1 -14.54 1.75 -7.70
C MET A 1 -14.28 2.25 -6.29
N ALA A 2 -14.95 3.33 -5.86
CA ALA A 2 -14.89 3.78 -4.46
C ALA A 2 -15.46 2.69 -3.53
N GLU A 3 -15.03 2.64 -2.28
CA GLU A 3 -15.46 1.60 -1.31
C GLU A 3 -16.99 1.53 -1.19
N GLU A 4 -17.66 2.68 -1.12
CA GLU A 4 -19.12 2.72 -1.12
C GLU A 4 -19.76 2.13 -2.37
N ALA A 5 -19.23 2.46 -3.55
CA ALA A 5 -19.76 1.92 -4.80
C ALA A 5 -19.56 0.41 -4.88
N PHE A 6 -18.47 -0.10 -4.30
CA PHE A 6 -18.23 -1.54 -4.18
C PHE A 6 -19.21 -2.18 -3.21
N ALA A 7 -19.37 -1.62 -2.01
CA ALA A 7 -20.30 -2.12 -1.01
C ALA A 7 -21.74 -2.15 -1.56
N ARG A 8 -22.19 -1.10 -2.27
CA ARG A 8 -23.51 -1.07 -2.93
C ARG A 8 -23.63 -2.20 -3.96
N ALA A 9 -22.62 -2.41 -4.78
CA ALA A 9 -22.62 -3.48 -5.77
C ALA A 9 -22.70 -4.88 -5.11
N VAL A 10 -22.04 -5.08 -3.97
CA VAL A 10 -22.13 -6.32 -3.19
C VAL A 10 -23.51 -6.50 -2.57
N ASP A 11 -24.07 -5.44 -1.97
CA ASP A 11 -25.43 -5.46 -1.41
C ASP A 11 -26.48 -5.83 -2.46
N ASP A 12 -26.38 -5.25 -3.66
CA ASP A 12 -27.26 -5.60 -4.78
C ASP A 12 -27.05 -7.04 -5.25
N GLY A 13 -25.81 -7.54 -5.26
CA GLY A 13 -25.51 -8.94 -5.52
C GLY A 13 -26.16 -9.87 -4.49
N LEU A 14 -26.06 -9.56 -3.20
CA LEU A 14 -26.71 -10.31 -2.13
C LEU A 14 -28.24 -10.32 -2.29
N LYS A 15 -28.86 -9.22 -2.73
CA LYS A 15 -30.30 -9.20 -3.06
C LYS A 15 -30.63 -10.15 -4.21
N LEU A 16 -29.78 -10.23 -5.24
CA LEU A 16 -29.97 -11.17 -6.36
C LEU A 16 -29.85 -12.64 -5.93
N THR A 17 -28.99 -12.96 -4.97
CA THR A 17 -28.85 -14.35 -4.49
C THR A 17 -30.14 -14.94 -3.92
N LYS A 18 -31.10 -14.11 -3.48
CA LYS A 18 -32.42 -14.56 -3.03
C LYS A 18 -33.23 -15.27 -4.14
N ARG A 19 -32.81 -15.16 -5.41
CA ARG A 19 -33.41 -15.85 -6.57
C ARG A 19 -32.88 -17.27 -6.78
N LEU A 20 -31.77 -17.63 -6.12
CA LEU A 20 -31.14 -18.93 -6.27
C LEU A 20 -31.85 -19.97 -5.41
N VAL A 21 -32.44 -20.99 -6.04
CA VAL A 21 -32.83 -22.23 -5.37
C VAL A 21 -31.63 -23.17 -5.41
N LEU A 22 -30.92 -23.32 -4.28
CA LEU A 22 -29.80 -24.24 -4.19
C LEU A 22 -30.30 -25.70 -4.25
N PRO A 23 -29.66 -26.61 -5.01
CA PRO A 23 -30.11 -27.99 -5.12
C PRO A 23 -29.90 -28.73 -3.79
N GLY A 24 -30.99 -29.21 -3.20
CA GLY A 24 -31.00 -29.99 -1.95
C GLY A 24 -31.06 -29.10 -0.70
N GLY A 25 -32.14 -29.24 0.08
CA GLY A 25 -32.50 -28.44 1.25
C GLY A 25 -31.56 -28.50 2.48
N GLY A 26 -30.24 -28.52 2.27
CA GLY A 26 -29.19 -28.37 3.28
C GLY A 26 -28.25 -27.18 3.04
N GLY A 27 -28.48 -26.34 2.02
CA GLY A 27 -27.70 -25.13 1.79
C GLY A 27 -28.16 -23.98 2.71
N LEU A 28 -27.24 -23.40 3.48
CA LEU A 28 -27.55 -22.24 4.33
C LEU A 28 -28.06 -21.07 3.48
N PRO A 29 -29.06 -20.31 3.98
CA PRO A 29 -29.52 -19.08 3.34
C PRO A 29 -28.37 -18.08 3.17
N PRO A 30 -28.49 -17.11 2.23
CA PRO A 30 -27.54 -16.00 2.16
C PRO A 30 -27.43 -15.32 3.54
N PRO A 31 -26.26 -14.74 3.89
CA PRO A 31 -26.08 -14.04 5.15
C PRO A 31 -27.23 -13.04 5.34
N ARG A 32 -27.96 -13.19 6.46
CA ARG A 32 -29.05 -12.26 6.79
C ARG A 32 -28.41 -10.94 7.23
N PRO A 33 -28.92 -9.79 6.76
CA PRO A 33 -28.56 -8.52 7.39
C PRO A 33 -28.95 -8.56 8.87
N PRO A 34 -28.14 -7.99 9.78
CA PRO A 34 -28.39 -8.08 11.21
C PRO A 34 -29.73 -7.43 11.60
N HIS A 35 -30.37 -8.01 12.61
CA HIS A 35 -31.44 -7.36 13.37
C HIS A 35 -30.82 -6.48 14.45
N GLY A 36 -31.23 -5.21 14.51
CA GLY A 36 -30.88 -4.27 15.59
C GLY A 36 -30.05 -3.10 15.09
N MET A 37 -30.71 -2.09 14.52
CA MET A 37 -30.14 -0.75 14.41
C MET A 37 -30.44 -0.05 15.75
N ASP A 38 -29.43 0.17 16.59
CA ASP A 38 -29.54 1.26 17.56
C ASP A 38 -29.52 2.55 16.73
N ARG A 39 -30.64 3.28 16.80
CA ARG A 39 -31.04 4.36 15.88
C ARG A 39 -30.43 5.73 16.22
N ASP A 40 -29.32 5.77 16.95
CA ASP A 40 -28.85 7.04 17.51
C ASP A 40 -27.60 7.63 16.84
N ASP A 41 -26.89 6.90 15.97
CA ASP A 41 -25.76 7.45 15.20
C ASP A 41 -25.73 6.99 13.71
N PRO A 42 -26.07 7.88 12.76
CA PRO A 42 -26.02 7.60 11.32
C PRO A 42 -24.61 7.28 10.79
N ALA A 43 -23.56 7.87 11.38
CA ALA A 43 -22.19 7.65 10.94
C ALA A 43 -21.69 6.25 11.36
N ALA A 44 -22.03 5.83 12.58
CA ALA A 44 -21.75 4.48 13.05
C ALA A 44 -22.50 3.41 12.23
N ALA A 45 -23.75 3.68 11.85
CA ALA A 45 -24.54 2.78 11.01
C ALA A 45 -23.96 2.64 9.59
N HIS A 46 -23.46 3.74 9.01
CA HIS A 46 -22.80 3.72 7.69
C HIS A 46 -21.47 2.97 7.73
N ALA A 47 -20.64 3.22 8.75
CA ALA A 47 -19.37 2.52 8.95
C ALA A 47 -19.58 1.00 9.13
N ALA A 48 -20.59 0.60 9.93
CA ALA A 48 -20.94 -0.81 10.10
C ALA A 48 -21.43 -1.44 8.79
N TRP A 49 -22.23 -0.71 7.99
CA TRP A 49 -22.70 -1.18 6.69
C TRP A 49 -21.54 -1.42 5.72
N LEU A 50 -20.58 -0.49 5.63
CA LEU A 50 -19.36 -0.65 4.83
C LEU A 50 -18.52 -1.85 5.29
N GLN A 51 -18.26 -1.94 6.60
CA GLN A 51 -17.46 -3.00 7.19
C GLN A 51 -18.04 -4.40 6.91
N HIS A 52 -19.36 -4.54 6.81
CA HIS A 52 -20.01 -5.81 6.50
C HIS A 52 -19.92 -6.23 5.04
N LEU A 53 -19.78 -5.28 4.11
CA LEU A 53 -19.84 -5.53 2.67
C LEU A 53 -18.47 -5.54 2.00
N LEU A 54 -17.48 -4.87 2.59
CA LEU A 54 -16.09 -4.95 2.16
C LEU A 54 -15.48 -6.31 2.58
N PRO A 55 -14.73 -6.97 1.70
CA PRO A 55 -14.11 -8.26 2.03
C PRO A 55 -12.95 -8.07 3.02
N ALA A 56 -13.01 -8.75 4.16
CA ALA A 56 -11.93 -8.83 5.14
C ALA A 56 -10.88 -9.93 4.82
N ALA A 57 -11.00 -10.59 3.66
CA ALA A 57 -10.00 -11.51 3.13
C ALA A 57 -10.12 -11.66 1.62
N PRO A 58 -9.14 -12.32 0.96
CA PRO A 58 -9.23 -12.52 -0.47
C PRO A 58 -10.53 -13.23 -0.86
N MET A 59 -11.34 -12.55 -1.67
CA MET A 59 -12.66 -13.00 -2.10
C MET A 59 -12.86 -12.84 -3.59
N ALA A 60 -13.53 -13.83 -4.18
CA ALA A 60 -13.98 -13.77 -5.56
C ALA A 60 -15.48 -13.45 -5.62
N TYR A 61 -15.85 -12.59 -6.56
CA TYR A 61 -17.22 -12.18 -6.83
C TYR A 61 -17.58 -12.46 -8.29
N ALA A 62 -18.77 -12.98 -8.55
CA ALA A 62 -19.35 -12.97 -9.90
C ALA A 62 -19.85 -11.55 -10.20
N VAL A 63 -19.43 -11.00 -11.34
CA VAL A 63 -19.88 -9.70 -11.84
C VAL A 63 -21.13 -9.93 -12.69
N VAL A 64 -22.27 -9.46 -12.19
CA VAL A 64 -23.58 -9.65 -12.80
C VAL A 64 -24.06 -8.34 -13.40
N VAL A 65 -24.09 -8.30 -14.73
CA VAL A 65 -24.63 -7.17 -15.51
C VAL A 65 -26.09 -7.43 -15.91
N ASP A 66 -26.43 -8.70 -16.13
CA ASP A 66 -27.77 -9.17 -16.51
C ASP A 66 -28.36 -9.99 -15.36
N PRO A 67 -29.36 -9.47 -14.62
CA PRO A 67 -30.03 -10.19 -13.54
C PRO A 67 -30.59 -11.55 -13.97
N GLY A 68 -31.00 -11.72 -15.23
CA GLY A 68 -31.51 -12.98 -15.77
C GLY A 68 -30.46 -14.09 -15.85
N ALA A 69 -29.17 -13.77 -15.69
CA ALA A 69 -28.11 -14.76 -15.61
C ALA A 69 -28.13 -15.55 -14.27
N VAL A 70 -28.82 -15.03 -13.24
CA VAL A 70 -28.85 -15.53 -11.85
C VAL A 70 -30.16 -16.27 -11.53
N ASP A 71 -30.97 -16.59 -12.54
CA ASP A 71 -32.26 -17.26 -12.33
C ASP A 71 -32.15 -18.78 -12.17
N SER A 72 -33.03 -19.35 -11.34
CA SER A 72 -33.22 -20.81 -11.27
C SER A 72 -34.06 -21.28 -12.47
N PRO A 73 -33.67 -22.36 -13.17
CA PRO A 73 -34.34 -22.80 -14.39
C PRO A 73 -35.82 -23.20 -14.20
N ASP A 74 -36.27 -23.46 -12.97
CA ASP A 74 -37.58 -24.05 -12.70
C ASP A 74 -38.67 -23.04 -12.24
N VAL A 75 -38.31 -21.82 -11.82
CA VAL A 75 -39.27 -20.78 -11.39
C VAL A 75 -38.76 -19.38 -11.78
N PRO A 76 -39.25 -18.76 -12.87
CA PRO A 76 -38.92 -17.38 -13.21
C PRO A 76 -39.50 -16.45 -12.13
N SER A 77 -38.66 -15.68 -11.43
CA SER A 77 -39.16 -14.71 -10.45
C SER A 77 -39.85 -13.56 -11.19
N TYR A 78 -41.19 -13.54 -11.16
CA TYR A 78 -41.98 -12.40 -11.64
C TYR A 78 -41.88 -11.24 -10.64
N GLN A 79 -40.83 -10.41 -10.76
CA GLN A 79 -40.78 -9.10 -10.11
C GLN A 79 -40.87 -8.00 -11.18
N PRO A 80 -41.71 -6.95 -11.03
CA PRO A 80 -42.15 -6.11 -12.16
C PRO A 80 -41.11 -5.12 -12.72
N HIS A 81 -39.87 -5.10 -12.21
CA HIS A 81 -38.92 -3.99 -12.48
C HIS A 81 -37.60 -4.40 -13.14
N VAL A 82 -37.46 -5.60 -13.71
CA VAL A 82 -36.10 -6.13 -14.02
C VAL A 82 -35.96 -6.68 -15.44
N TYR A 83 -36.23 -5.84 -16.44
CA TYR A 83 -35.66 -5.97 -17.78
C TYR A 83 -34.75 -4.77 -18.04
N GLY A 84 -33.57 -4.78 -17.44
CA GLY A 84 -32.57 -3.71 -17.59
C GLY A 84 -31.17 -4.20 -17.22
N ARG A 85 -30.15 -3.71 -17.93
CA ARG A 85 -28.76 -3.92 -17.55
C ARG A 85 -28.49 -3.20 -16.23
N LEU A 86 -27.80 -3.87 -15.31
CA LEU A 86 -27.30 -3.26 -14.08
C LEU A 86 -26.09 -2.39 -14.40
N ASP A 87 -26.19 -1.10 -14.09
CA ASP A 87 -25.08 -0.16 -14.13
C ASP A 87 -25.10 0.71 -12.86
N PRO A 88 -24.15 0.53 -11.93
CA PRO A 88 -23.02 -0.41 -11.96
C PRO A 88 -23.46 -1.89 -11.84
N PRO A 89 -22.63 -2.86 -12.26
CA PRO A 89 -22.96 -4.28 -12.14
C PRO A 89 -22.99 -4.74 -10.68
N ALA A 90 -23.87 -5.69 -10.37
CA ALA A 90 -23.94 -6.33 -9.05
C ALA A 90 -22.80 -7.34 -8.86
N LEU A 91 -22.36 -7.51 -7.60
CA LEU A 91 -21.27 -8.41 -7.22
C LEU A 91 -21.78 -9.50 -6.29
N ILE A 92 -21.86 -10.74 -6.77
CA ILE A 92 -22.28 -11.88 -5.93
C ILE A 92 -21.04 -12.57 -5.36
N PRO A 93 -20.87 -12.64 -4.02
CA PRO A 93 -19.75 -13.37 -3.41
C PRO A 93 -19.77 -14.85 -3.80
N LEU A 94 -18.65 -15.38 -4.27
CA LEU A 94 -18.51 -16.79 -4.63
C LEU A 94 -18.15 -17.65 -3.42
N GLN A 95 -18.65 -18.89 -3.40
CA GLN A 95 -18.34 -19.85 -2.34
C GLN A 95 -16.91 -20.36 -2.46
N MET A 96 -16.08 -20.13 -1.45
CA MET A 96 -14.77 -20.76 -1.32
C MET A 96 -14.94 -22.24 -0.92
N ARG A 97 -14.09 -23.13 -1.45
CA ARG A 97 -14.13 -24.59 -1.22
C ARG A 97 -12.86 -25.12 -0.56
N GLU A 98 -11.73 -24.51 -0.86
CA GLU A 98 -10.42 -24.90 -0.32
C GLU A 98 -9.60 -23.64 -0.11
N VAL A 99 -8.81 -23.60 0.97
CA VAL A 99 -7.75 -22.62 1.15
C VAL A 99 -6.49 -23.26 1.76
N ASP A 100 -5.34 -22.91 1.18
CA ASP A 100 -4.00 -23.22 1.67
C ASP A 100 -3.28 -21.88 1.85
N LEU A 101 -3.10 -21.49 3.12
CA LEU A 101 -2.33 -20.32 3.51
C LEU A 101 -0.93 -20.77 3.92
N ARG A 102 0.09 -20.20 3.29
CA ARG A 102 1.50 -20.40 3.67
C ARG A 102 2.10 -19.06 4.03
N VAL A 103 2.69 -19.00 5.21
CA VAL A 103 3.42 -17.83 5.69
C VAL A 103 4.84 -18.27 5.99
N ASP A 104 5.80 -17.75 5.24
CA ASP A 104 7.22 -17.98 5.46
C ASP A 104 7.86 -16.68 5.96
N CYS A 105 8.22 -16.64 7.24
CA CYS A 105 8.83 -15.47 7.87
C CYS A 105 10.35 -15.59 7.88
N ALA A 106 11.04 -14.53 7.45
CA ALA A 106 12.47 -14.35 7.63
C ALA A 106 12.70 -13.25 8.67
N ALA A 107 13.06 -13.66 9.88
CA ALA A 107 13.15 -12.78 11.03
C ALA A 107 14.57 -12.35 11.40
N ALA A 108 15.55 -12.73 10.58
CA ALA A 108 16.96 -12.45 10.79
C ALA A 108 17.27 -10.96 10.51
N GLY A 109 16.85 -10.09 11.43
CA GLY A 109 17.05 -8.63 11.37
C GLY A 109 16.16 -7.88 10.38
N CYS A 110 15.90 -8.46 9.21
CA CYS A 110 15.20 -7.79 8.10
C CYS A 110 13.64 -7.95 8.19
N ALA A 111 13.11 -8.72 9.16
CA ALA A 111 11.69 -8.86 9.57
C ALA A 111 10.65 -8.85 8.41
N THR A 112 10.72 -9.85 7.52
CA THR A 112 9.79 -9.99 6.39
C THR A 112 8.96 -11.26 6.47
N ALA A 113 7.79 -11.24 5.82
CA ALA A 113 6.92 -12.39 5.67
C ALA A 113 6.46 -12.53 4.22
N GLU A 114 6.74 -13.68 3.62
CA GLU A 114 6.15 -14.08 2.34
C GLU A 114 4.83 -14.79 2.63
N VAL A 115 3.74 -14.26 2.08
CA VAL A 115 2.39 -14.81 2.26
C VAL A 115 1.89 -15.33 0.93
N ALA A 116 1.69 -16.64 0.85
CA ALA A 116 1.10 -17.30 -0.32
C ALA A 116 -0.29 -17.84 0.05
N LEU A 117 -1.31 -17.37 -0.65
CA LEU A 117 -2.68 -17.85 -0.52
C LEU A 117 -3.09 -18.60 -1.79
N ARG A 118 -3.46 -19.87 -1.64
CA ARG A 118 -4.13 -20.62 -2.70
C ARG A 118 -5.55 -20.91 -2.28
N ALA A 119 -6.52 -20.46 -3.06
CA ALA A 119 -7.93 -20.72 -2.80
C ALA A 119 -8.67 -21.17 -4.06
N ARG A 120 -9.75 -21.94 -3.86
CA ARG A 120 -10.65 -22.37 -4.94
C ARG A 120 -12.05 -21.87 -4.65
N TRP A 121 -12.63 -21.14 -5.60
CA TRP A 121 -14.02 -20.67 -5.54
C TRP A 121 -14.90 -21.37 -6.56
N TRP A 122 -16.19 -21.46 -6.27
CA TRP A 122 -17.20 -22.01 -7.16
C TRP A 122 -18.21 -20.94 -7.60
N VAL A 123 -18.31 -20.76 -8.92
CA VAL A 123 -19.39 -20.00 -9.58
C VAL A 123 -20.68 -20.82 -9.49
N HIS A 124 -21.46 -20.56 -8.45
CA HIS A 124 -22.69 -21.28 -8.11
C HIS A 124 -23.96 -20.49 -8.46
N CYS A 125 -23.80 -19.22 -8.82
CA CYS A 125 -24.89 -18.25 -8.97
C CYS A 125 -25.22 -17.88 -10.42
N VAL A 126 -24.55 -18.48 -11.41
CA VAL A 126 -24.75 -18.18 -12.83
C VAL A 126 -25.25 -19.43 -13.55
N THR A 127 -26.29 -19.26 -14.37
CA THR A 127 -26.86 -20.32 -15.20
C THR A 127 -25.82 -20.92 -16.14
N ARG A 128 -25.86 -22.24 -16.36
CA ARG A 128 -24.84 -22.98 -17.13
C ARG A 128 -24.67 -22.49 -18.59
N SER A 129 -25.69 -21.87 -19.17
CA SER A 129 -25.67 -21.33 -20.54
C SER A 129 -25.12 -19.90 -20.63
N ARG A 130 -24.80 -19.27 -19.50
CA ARG A 130 -24.30 -17.90 -19.43
C ARG A 130 -22.87 -17.85 -18.91
N ALA A 131 -22.15 -16.81 -19.30
CA ALA A 131 -20.83 -16.48 -18.77
C ALA A 131 -20.91 -15.19 -17.96
N CYS A 132 -20.05 -15.07 -16.94
CA CYS A 132 -19.87 -13.85 -16.18
C CYS A 132 -18.38 -13.53 -16.07
N HIS A 133 -18.06 -12.25 -15.85
CA HIS A 133 -16.74 -11.90 -15.35
C HIS A 133 -16.65 -12.25 -13.87
N CYS A 134 -15.43 -12.54 -13.41
CA CYS A 134 -15.14 -12.69 -11.98
C CYS A 134 -14.22 -11.55 -11.55
N ARG A 135 -14.46 -11.02 -10.35
CA ARG A 135 -13.60 -10.03 -9.71
C ARG A 135 -13.00 -10.64 -8.47
N ILE A 136 -11.67 -10.66 -8.40
CA ILE A 136 -10.95 -11.06 -7.18
C ILE A 136 -10.57 -9.78 -6.46
N VAL A 137 -10.92 -9.70 -5.19
CA VAL A 137 -10.54 -8.62 -4.29
C VAL A 137 -9.61 -9.22 -3.25
N VAL A 138 -8.37 -8.75 -3.23
CA VAL A 138 -7.38 -9.12 -2.24
C VAL A 138 -7.23 -7.91 -1.33
N PRO A 139 -7.70 -7.98 -0.09
CA PRO A 139 -7.31 -7.00 0.89
C PRO A 139 -5.77 -7.12 1.08
N MET A 140 -5.04 -6.06 0.69
CA MET A 140 -3.70 -5.73 1.18
C MET A 140 -3.58 -4.40 1.93
N GLY A 141 -2.72 -4.30 2.93
CA GLY A 141 -2.52 -3.12 3.75
C GLY A 141 -1.21 -2.44 3.39
N HIS A 142 -0.96 -1.29 3.98
CA HIS A 142 0.07 -0.35 3.55
C HIS A 142 1.52 -0.86 3.62
N GLN A 143 1.80 -2.00 4.25
CA GLN A 143 3.13 -2.61 4.32
C GLN A 143 3.30 -3.83 3.39
N GLY A 144 2.21 -4.28 2.74
CA GLY A 144 2.23 -5.42 1.82
C GLY A 144 2.50 -5.01 0.38
N SER A 145 2.97 -5.96 -0.44
CA SER A 145 3.09 -5.79 -1.89
C SER A 145 2.67 -7.08 -2.59
N ILE A 146 1.92 -6.97 -3.69
CA ILE A 146 1.56 -8.13 -4.51
C ILE A 146 2.78 -8.52 -5.34
N LEU A 147 3.35 -9.68 -5.05
CA LEU A 147 4.40 -10.29 -5.88
C LEU A 147 3.83 -10.93 -7.14
N GLY A 148 2.59 -11.40 -7.09
CA GLY A 148 1.88 -11.89 -8.24
C GLY A 148 0.57 -12.58 -7.91
N ALA A 149 -0.20 -12.85 -8.96
CA ALA A 149 -1.41 -13.63 -8.90
C ALA A 149 -1.48 -14.59 -10.10
N GLU A 150 -1.91 -15.82 -9.83
CA GLU A 150 -2.21 -16.82 -10.85
C GLU A 150 -3.66 -17.26 -10.67
N VAL A 151 -4.42 -17.24 -11.76
CA VAL A 151 -5.84 -17.60 -11.77
C VAL A 151 -6.08 -18.59 -12.90
N THR A 152 -6.57 -19.77 -12.56
CA THR A 152 -6.98 -20.78 -13.55
C THR A 152 -8.50 -20.88 -13.61
N VAL A 153 -9.07 -20.71 -14.80
CA VAL A 153 -10.51 -20.86 -15.07
C VAL A 153 -10.70 -21.82 -16.23
N GLY A 154 -11.17 -23.03 -15.94
CA GLY A 154 -11.30 -24.10 -16.93
C GLY A 154 -9.95 -24.40 -17.59
N LYS A 155 -9.83 -24.11 -18.89
CA LYS A 155 -8.62 -24.34 -19.70
C LYS A 155 -7.76 -23.09 -19.90
N ARG A 156 -8.07 -21.99 -19.22
CA ARG A 156 -7.31 -20.73 -19.31
C ARG A 156 -6.56 -20.49 -18.02
N SER A 157 -5.33 -20.01 -18.15
CA SER A 157 -4.53 -19.50 -17.04
C SER A 157 -4.24 -18.02 -17.25
N TYR A 158 -4.35 -17.26 -16.18
CA TYR A 158 -4.04 -15.84 -16.13
C TYR A 158 -2.94 -15.63 -15.11
N ASN A 159 -1.84 -15.00 -15.51
CA ASN A 159 -0.65 -14.87 -14.69
C ASN A 159 -0.18 -13.42 -14.72
N THR A 160 0.15 -12.84 -13.58
CA THR A 160 0.74 -11.50 -13.54
C THR A 160 2.22 -11.54 -13.85
N HIS A 161 2.71 -10.55 -14.60
CA HIS A 161 4.12 -10.33 -14.87
C HIS A 161 4.46 -8.87 -14.69
N VAL A 162 5.66 -8.58 -14.20
CA VAL A 162 6.20 -7.22 -14.18
C VAL A 162 7.00 -7.01 -15.46
N ILE A 163 6.74 -5.90 -16.14
CA ILE A 163 7.41 -5.49 -17.38
C ILE A 163 7.94 -4.07 -17.24
N ASP A 164 8.96 -3.75 -18.03
CA ASP A 164 9.47 -2.38 -18.18
C ASP A 164 8.39 -1.48 -18.82
N THR A 165 8.30 -0.24 -18.36
CA THR A 165 7.45 0.78 -18.97
C THR A 165 7.91 1.26 -20.34
N GLU A 166 9.22 1.21 -20.61
CA GLU A 166 9.82 1.74 -21.84
C GLU A 166 9.98 0.66 -22.93
N GLU A 167 10.03 -0.63 -22.57
CA GLU A 167 10.09 -1.68 -23.57
C GLU A 167 8.76 -1.80 -24.32
N ASN A 168 8.82 -1.47 -25.61
CA ASN A 168 7.85 -1.81 -26.64
C ASN A 168 7.86 -3.33 -26.86
N SER A 169 7.53 -4.10 -25.82
CA SER A 169 7.48 -5.55 -25.90
C SER A 169 6.46 -5.97 -26.96
N ALA A 170 6.74 -7.06 -27.68
CA ALA A 170 5.93 -7.62 -28.76
C ALA A 170 4.51 -8.09 -28.33
N VAL A 171 4.06 -7.67 -27.15
CA VAL A 171 2.77 -7.96 -26.55
C VAL A 171 1.84 -6.82 -26.88
N LYS A 172 0.82 -7.09 -27.69
CA LYS A 172 -0.20 -6.10 -28.06
C LYS A 172 -1.02 -5.79 -26.80
N ILE A 173 -0.70 -4.69 -26.14
CA ILE A 173 -1.46 -4.19 -24.97
C ILE A 173 -2.80 -3.68 -25.50
N SER A 174 -3.84 -4.51 -25.41
CA SER A 174 -5.21 -4.06 -25.62
C SER A 174 -5.67 -3.32 -24.37
N MET A 175 -6.24 -2.12 -24.52
CA MET A 175 -6.99 -1.47 -23.44
C MET A 175 -8.44 -1.98 -23.47
N PRO A 176 -8.86 -2.92 -22.62
CA PRO A 176 -10.29 -3.18 -22.44
C PRO A 176 -10.95 -2.01 -21.70
N GLU A 177 -12.23 -1.77 -21.95
CA GLU A 177 -13.07 -0.77 -21.26
C GLU A 177 -13.12 -0.97 -19.71
N SER A 178 -12.64 -2.11 -19.21
CA SER A 178 -12.53 -2.44 -17.79
C SER A 178 -11.13 -3.01 -17.45
N GLY A 179 -10.11 -2.16 -17.47
CA GLY A 179 -8.79 -2.52 -16.93
C GLY A 179 -8.88 -2.98 -15.46
N GLY A 180 -8.02 -3.92 -15.07
CA GLY A 180 -7.91 -4.35 -13.67
C GLY A 180 -7.33 -3.23 -12.81
N LEU A 181 -8.06 -2.78 -11.80
CA LEU A 181 -7.58 -1.80 -10.83
C LEU A 181 -7.19 -2.55 -9.55
N LEU A 182 -5.94 -2.38 -9.10
CA LEU A 182 -5.50 -2.81 -7.78
C LEU A 182 -5.38 -1.56 -6.90
N LYS A 183 -6.01 -1.57 -5.72
CA LYS A 183 -5.93 -0.52 -4.71
C LYS A 183 -5.14 -1.03 -3.49
N GLN A 184 -4.43 -0.14 -2.79
CA GLN A 184 -3.47 -0.46 -1.73
C GLN A 184 -4.06 -0.62 -0.29
N GLU A 185 -5.38 -0.68 -0.09
CA GLU A 185 -6.01 -0.11 1.12
C GLU A 185 -6.55 -1.01 2.25
N LEU A 186 -6.52 -2.34 2.22
CA LEU A 186 -7.10 -3.15 3.31
C LEU A 186 -6.27 -4.39 3.61
N PHE A 187 -5.56 -4.63 4.73
CA PHE A 187 -5.11 -6.01 5.07
C PHE A 187 -5.50 -6.40 6.47
N SER A 188 -6.48 -7.28 6.53
CA SER A 188 -6.56 -8.36 7.49
C SER A 188 -6.76 -9.66 6.69
N LEU A 189 -6.42 -10.79 7.30
CA LEU A 189 -6.61 -12.10 6.69
C LEU A 189 -7.61 -12.88 7.54
N THR A 190 -8.90 -12.76 7.20
CA THR A 190 -9.99 -13.54 7.81
C THR A 190 -10.48 -14.65 6.88
N ILE A 191 -10.25 -15.92 7.19
CA ILE A 191 -10.62 -17.00 6.26
C ILE A 191 -12.16 -17.04 6.07
N PRO A 192 -12.69 -16.85 4.84
CA PRO A 192 -14.12 -16.68 4.60
C PRO A 192 -14.90 -17.99 4.72
N GLN A 193 -16.20 -17.90 5.08
CA GLN A 193 -17.07 -19.06 5.29
C GLN A 193 -17.58 -19.74 3.99
N VAL A 194 -18.13 -20.98 4.15
CA VAL A 194 -18.90 -21.84 3.21
C VAL A 194 -18.05 -22.94 2.48
N PHE A 195 -18.59 -23.93 1.75
CA PHE A 195 -19.17 -25.22 2.22
C PHE A 195 -18.37 -26.39 1.60
N MET A 196 -18.09 -27.45 2.36
CA MET A 196 -17.01 -28.47 2.13
C MET A 196 -15.62 -27.87 2.31
N LYS A 197 -14.95 -28.30 3.39
CA LYS A 197 -14.18 -27.37 4.21
C LYS A 197 -12.84 -27.98 4.58
N LYS A 198 -11.86 -27.89 3.68
CA LYS A 198 -10.49 -28.26 4.00
C LYS A 198 -9.67 -27.00 4.23
N GLU A 199 -9.40 -26.72 5.50
CA GLU A 199 -8.54 -25.63 5.95
C GLU A 199 -7.11 -26.15 6.11
N LYS A 200 -6.16 -25.46 5.50
CA LYS A 200 -4.75 -25.71 5.72
C LYS A 200 -4.01 -24.40 5.92
N ILE A 201 -3.38 -24.25 7.08
CA ILE A 201 -2.50 -23.13 7.41
C ILE A 201 -1.13 -23.69 7.75
N GLN A 202 -0.12 -23.29 7.00
CA GLN A 202 1.26 -23.62 7.25
C GLN A 202 2.02 -22.34 7.59
N LEU A 203 2.59 -22.28 8.79
CA LEU A 203 3.45 -21.19 9.23
C LEU A 203 4.87 -21.72 9.36
N THR A 204 5.80 -21.12 8.65
CA THR A 204 7.23 -21.37 8.79
C THR A 204 7.88 -20.10 9.33
N VAL A 205 8.58 -20.19 10.44
CA VAL A 205 9.39 -19.10 10.97
C VAL A 205 10.86 -19.47 10.83
N ASN A 206 11.60 -18.70 10.05
CA ASN A 206 13.04 -18.81 9.93
C ASN A 206 13.71 -17.62 10.61
N SER A 207 14.38 -17.87 11.73
CA SER A 207 15.06 -16.82 12.49
C SER A 207 16.43 -16.45 11.93
N GLY A 208 17.04 -17.30 11.09
CA GLY A 208 18.38 -17.16 10.50
C GLY A 208 19.57 -17.20 11.45
N VAL A 209 19.39 -16.81 12.72
CA VAL A 209 20.49 -16.65 13.69
C VAL A 209 20.19 -17.17 15.09
N SER A 210 18.92 -17.29 15.48
CA SER A 210 18.53 -17.72 16.83
C SER A 210 17.84 -19.08 16.83
N LYS A 211 18.27 -20.00 17.69
CA LYS A 211 17.58 -21.29 17.88
C LYS A 211 16.34 -21.18 18.77
N GLU A 212 16.18 -20.05 19.46
CA GLU A 212 15.09 -19.77 20.38
C GLU A 212 14.06 -18.87 19.69
N VAL A 213 13.19 -19.50 18.91
CA VAL A 213 11.94 -18.87 18.45
C VAL A 213 10.84 -19.32 19.39
N ILE A 214 10.22 -18.36 20.08
CA ILE A 214 9.10 -18.62 20.98
C ILE A 214 7.84 -18.04 20.35
N LEU A 215 6.88 -18.91 20.07
CA LEU A 215 5.55 -18.49 19.62
C LEU A 215 4.76 -18.03 20.86
N GLN A 216 4.46 -16.74 20.94
CA GLN A 216 3.79 -16.12 22.08
C GLN A 216 2.27 -16.25 22.01
N GLY A 217 1.71 -16.26 20.81
CA GLY A 217 0.28 -16.35 20.60
C GLY A 217 -0.07 -16.71 19.17
N THR A 218 -1.18 -17.42 19.01
CA THR A 218 -1.76 -17.79 17.72
C THR A 218 -3.27 -17.75 17.81
N SER A 219 -3.95 -17.15 16.83
CA SER A 219 -5.41 -17.18 16.79
C SER A 219 -5.99 -18.53 16.37
N HIS A 220 -5.19 -19.40 15.75
CA HIS A 220 -5.58 -20.73 15.27
C HIS A 220 -4.73 -21.84 15.93
N PRO A 221 -5.28 -23.04 16.15
CA PRO A 221 -4.58 -24.13 16.83
C PRO A 221 -3.52 -24.75 15.90
N LEU A 222 -2.35 -24.12 15.87
CA LEU A 222 -1.16 -24.54 15.13
C LEU A 222 -0.41 -25.63 15.90
N LYS A 223 -0.09 -26.75 15.23
CA LYS A 223 0.76 -27.81 15.79
C LYS A 223 2.17 -27.69 15.24
N GLU A 224 3.18 -27.75 16.11
CA GLU A 224 4.57 -27.82 15.65
C GLU A 224 4.79 -29.10 14.86
N LYS A 225 5.17 -28.96 13.58
CA LYS A 225 5.45 -30.08 12.67
C LYS A 225 6.91 -30.51 12.76
N GLY A 226 7.80 -29.58 13.11
CA GLY A 226 9.19 -29.88 13.36
C GLY A 226 10.07 -28.63 13.42
N ARG A 227 11.21 -28.81 14.09
CA ARG A 227 12.30 -27.84 14.22
C ARG A 227 13.52 -28.37 13.47
N LYS A 228 14.07 -27.56 12.57
CA LYS A 228 15.34 -27.83 11.88
C LYS A 228 16.23 -26.61 12.07
N GLY A 229 17.11 -26.65 13.07
CA GLY A 229 18.00 -25.52 13.37
C GLY A 229 17.25 -24.26 13.77
N ASP A 230 17.39 -23.22 12.96
CA ASP A 230 16.79 -21.88 13.01
C ASP A 230 15.38 -21.80 12.38
N LYS A 231 14.92 -22.90 11.77
CA LYS A 231 13.61 -23.01 11.12
C LYS A 231 12.62 -23.78 12.00
N LEU A 232 11.54 -23.12 12.38
CA LEU A 232 10.35 -23.76 12.97
C LEU A 232 9.23 -23.83 11.95
N SER A 233 8.51 -24.96 11.94
CA SER A 233 7.35 -25.15 11.09
C SER A 233 6.14 -25.59 11.90
N PHE A 234 5.02 -24.93 11.66
CA PHE A 234 3.74 -25.18 12.26
C PHE A 234 2.72 -25.50 11.17
N LEU A 235 1.80 -26.41 11.49
CA LEU A 235 0.74 -26.82 10.59
C LEU A 235 -0.58 -26.90 11.35
N HIS A 236 -1.60 -26.28 10.78
CA HIS A 236 -2.99 -26.52 11.09
C HIS A 236 -3.64 -27.10 9.83
N GLU A 237 -4.23 -28.29 9.95
CA GLU A 237 -5.00 -28.92 8.88
C GLU A 237 -6.26 -29.50 9.50
N ALA A 238 -7.42 -29.03 9.04
CA ALA A 238 -8.70 -29.43 9.60
C ALA A 238 -9.78 -29.53 8.52
N ALA A 239 -10.67 -30.51 8.69
CA ALA A 239 -11.99 -30.46 8.09
C ALA A 239 -12.85 -29.58 9.00
N VAL A 240 -13.09 -28.32 8.63
CA VAL A 240 -13.83 -27.40 9.52
C VAL A 240 -15.32 -27.51 9.27
N GLU A 241 -16.16 -27.46 10.31
CA GLU A 241 -17.62 -27.38 10.12
C GLU A 241 -18.09 -25.96 9.82
N ASN A 242 -17.31 -24.94 10.18
CA ASN A 242 -17.43 -23.53 9.83
C ASN A 242 -16.02 -22.93 9.84
N TRP A 243 -15.67 -22.15 8.81
CA TRP A 243 -14.38 -21.46 8.76
C TRP A 243 -14.31 -20.37 9.84
N SER A 244 -13.11 -20.14 10.36
CA SER A 244 -12.85 -19.15 11.40
C SER A 244 -13.19 -17.74 10.93
N THR A 245 -14.05 -17.04 11.66
CA THR A 245 -14.30 -15.60 11.45
C THR A 245 -13.27 -14.73 12.17
N LYS A 246 -12.23 -15.33 12.75
CA LYS A 246 -11.15 -14.62 13.43
C LYS A 246 -9.98 -14.47 12.48
N ASP A 247 -9.35 -13.31 12.52
CA ASP A 247 -8.12 -13.06 11.77
C ASP A 247 -7.04 -14.09 12.12
N PHE A 248 -6.28 -14.54 11.13
CA PHE A 248 -5.06 -15.30 11.39
C PHE A 248 -3.99 -14.35 11.93
N THR A 249 -3.73 -14.43 13.23
CA THR A 249 -2.72 -13.65 13.93
C THR A 249 -1.76 -14.60 14.62
N PHE A 250 -0.48 -14.27 14.56
CA PHE A 250 0.54 -14.96 15.32
C PHE A 250 1.59 -13.95 15.77
N THR A 251 2.18 -14.21 16.93
CA THR A 251 3.25 -13.39 17.48
C THR A 251 4.37 -14.32 17.90
N PHE A 252 5.59 -13.97 17.52
CA PHE A 252 6.77 -14.73 17.88
C PHE A 252 7.89 -13.77 18.29
N THR A 253 8.76 -14.25 19.16
CA THR A 253 10.00 -13.57 19.53
C THR A 253 11.19 -14.41 19.11
N VAL A 254 12.22 -13.73 18.62
CA VAL A 254 13.44 -14.36 18.08
C VAL A 254 14.62 -14.22 19.04
N TYR A 255 14.52 -13.35 20.04
CA TYR A 255 15.62 -12.98 20.91
C TYR A 255 15.18 -12.79 22.37
N SER A 256 15.99 -13.36 23.27
CA SER A 256 15.88 -13.26 24.74
C SER A 256 17.27 -13.07 25.36
N GLY A 257 18.07 -12.16 24.79
CA GLY A 257 19.45 -11.89 25.24
C GLY A 257 19.86 -10.42 25.19
N ASP A 258 21.14 -10.18 25.47
CA ASP A 258 21.78 -8.87 25.40
C ASP A 258 21.92 -8.35 23.96
N PHE A 259 22.40 -7.12 23.83
CA PHE A 259 22.70 -6.48 22.56
C PHE A 259 23.62 -7.35 21.69
N SER A 260 23.18 -7.68 20.49
CA SER A 260 23.89 -8.61 19.60
C SER A 260 23.67 -8.24 18.14
N GLY A 261 24.40 -8.90 17.24
CA GLY A 261 24.25 -8.69 15.81
C GLY A 261 24.94 -9.77 15.00
N GLY A 262 24.76 -9.70 13.69
CA GLY A 262 25.39 -10.63 12.76
C GLY A 262 25.28 -10.13 11.32
N VAL A 263 25.89 -10.89 10.42
CA VAL A 263 25.83 -10.64 9.00
C VAL A 263 25.41 -11.93 8.30
N LEU A 264 24.33 -11.86 7.54
CA LEU A 264 23.92 -12.93 6.65
C LEU A 264 24.49 -12.65 5.29
N VAL A 265 25.02 -13.67 4.63
CA VAL A 265 25.58 -13.55 3.28
C VAL A 265 24.93 -14.58 2.36
N GLN A 266 24.59 -14.11 1.16
CA GLN A 266 24.04 -14.92 0.08
C GLN A 266 24.90 -14.74 -1.16
N PRO A 267 25.52 -15.82 -1.67
CA PRO A 267 26.27 -15.76 -2.92
C PRO A 267 25.39 -15.37 -4.11
N SER A 268 25.96 -14.65 -5.06
CA SER A 268 25.27 -14.39 -6.33
C SER A 268 25.05 -15.68 -7.12
N THR A 269 24.01 -15.67 -7.95
CA THR A 269 23.66 -16.74 -8.87
C THR A 269 23.73 -16.25 -10.31
N LEU A 270 23.89 -17.16 -11.28
CA LEU A 270 23.92 -16.82 -12.72
C LEU A 270 22.63 -16.16 -13.23
N ARG A 271 21.56 -16.13 -12.44
CA ARG A 271 20.28 -15.50 -12.78
C ARG A 271 20.14 -14.10 -12.21
N ASP A 272 21.04 -13.69 -11.33
CA ASP A 272 21.01 -12.36 -10.74
C ASP A 272 21.47 -11.31 -11.76
N TYR A 273 20.87 -10.12 -11.67
CA TYR A 273 21.25 -9.00 -12.52
C TYR A 273 22.64 -8.41 -12.17
N ASP A 274 23.19 -8.80 -11.02
CA ASP A 274 24.44 -8.33 -10.42
C ASP A 274 25.22 -9.55 -9.92
N ASP A 275 26.50 -9.62 -10.29
CA ASP A 275 27.38 -10.75 -9.99
C ASP A 275 28.00 -10.69 -8.59
N ARG A 276 27.74 -9.62 -7.83
CA ARG A 276 28.17 -9.45 -6.43
C ARG A 276 27.33 -10.24 -5.45
N ASP A 277 28.01 -10.78 -4.44
CA ASP A 277 27.38 -11.39 -3.28
C ASP A 277 26.59 -10.34 -2.49
N MET A 278 25.50 -10.78 -1.86
CA MET A 278 24.62 -9.94 -1.04
C MET A 278 24.89 -10.16 0.44
N PHE A 279 24.74 -9.09 1.24
CA PHE A 279 24.74 -9.19 2.71
C PHE A 279 23.52 -8.50 3.33
N CYS A 280 23.00 -9.04 4.45
CA CYS A 280 22.11 -8.36 5.42
C CYS A 280 22.88 -8.28 6.74
N LEU A 281 23.33 -7.09 7.13
CA LEU A 281 23.82 -6.82 8.48
C LEU A 281 22.65 -6.43 9.36
N PHE A 282 22.61 -7.01 10.55
CA PHE A 282 21.58 -6.68 11.51
C PHE A 282 22.13 -6.52 12.93
N LEU A 283 21.55 -5.59 13.67
CA LEU A 283 21.80 -5.38 15.10
C LEU A 283 20.48 -5.53 15.85
N LEU A 284 20.49 -6.35 16.89
CA LEU A 284 19.36 -6.63 17.75
C LEU A 284 19.57 -5.88 19.08
N PRO A 285 18.69 -4.93 19.46
CA PRO A 285 18.87 -4.08 20.63
C PRO A 285 18.92 -4.85 21.97
N GLY A 286 18.43 -6.10 21.99
CA GLY A 286 18.23 -6.89 23.20
C GLY A 286 17.00 -6.45 23.99
N ASN A 287 16.69 -7.19 25.07
CA ASN A 287 15.53 -6.91 25.93
C ASN A 287 15.90 -6.26 27.28
N ASN A 288 17.16 -5.82 27.45
CA ASN A 288 17.62 -5.24 28.69
C ASN A 288 16.98 -3.85 28.93
N LEU A 289 16.12 -3.77 29.95
CA LEU A 289 15.34 -2.58 30.31
C LEU A 289 16.17 -1.48 30.98
N ASP A 290 17.36 -1.80 31.52
CA ASP A 290 18.22 -0.85 32.24
C ASP A 290 19.09 0.01 31.31
N ARG A 291 18.98 -0.20 29.99
CA ARG A 291 19.85 0.46 29.02
C ARG A 291 19.44 1.92 28.84
N LYS A 292 20.37 2.83 29.13
CA LYS A 292 20.15 4.28 29.00
C LYS A 292 19.90 4.67 27.55
N VAL A 293 18.81 5.40 27.33
CA VAL A 293 18.47 6.06 26.06
C VAL A 293 19.15 7.43 26.03
N PHE A 294 19.53 7.90 24.84
CA PHE A 294 20.05 9.27 24.68
C PHE A 294 19.01 10.30 25.12
N ARG A 295 19.44 11.31 25.88
CA ARG A 295 18.61 12.52 26.10
C ARG A 295 18.35 13.20 24.77
N LYS A 296 17.22 13.86 24.65
CA LYS A 296 16.70 14.34 23.36
C LYS A 296 16.65 15.87 23.35
N ALA A 297 17.06 16.45 22.24
CA ALA A 297 16.70 17.81 21.87
C ALA A 297 15.92 17.70 20.57
N VAL A 298 14.60 17.87 20.63
CA VAL A 298 13.69 17.55 19.54
C VAL A 298 13.00 18.80 18.98
N VAL A 299 12.89 18.89 17.66
CA VAL A 299 12.01 19.86 16.99
C VAL A 299 10.99 19.10 16.15
N TYR A 300 9.71 19.28 16.45
CA TYR A 300 8.60 18.75 15.67
C TYR A 300 8.17 19.79 14.63
N ILE A 301 8.33 19.47 13.36
CA ILE A 301 7.91 20.30 12.22
C ILE A 301 6.64 19.69 11.63
N VAL A 302 5.54 20.42 11.71
CA VAL A 302 4.21 19.95 11.31
C VAL A 302 3.63 20.83 10.22
N ASP A 303 3.32 20.21 9.10
CA ASP A 303 2.60 20.82 7.99
C ASP A 303 1.16 21.16 8.40
N THR A 304 0.78 22.41 8.19
CA THR A 304 -0.55 22.95 8.43
C THR A 304 -1.11 23.61 7.17
N SER A 305 -0.69 23.16 5.99
CA SER A 305 -1.25 23.55 4.69
C SER A 305 -2.75 23.23 4.59
N GLY A 306 -3.43 23.78 3.59
CA GLY A 306 -4.86 23.59 3.39
C GLY A 306 -5.27 22.12 3.17
N SER A 307 -4.41 21.29 2.57
CA SER A 307 -4.69 19.85 2.33
C SER A 307 -4.77 19.02 3.62
N MET A 308 -4.18 19.50 4.72
CA MET A 308 -4.24 18.85 6.02
C MET A 308 -5.60 18.96 6.72
N GLN A 309 -6.57 19.68 6.13
CA GLN A 309 -7.88 19.95 6.72
C GLN A 309 -8.61 18.67 7.18
N GLY A 310 -9.15 18.71 8.40
CA GLY A 310 -9.97 17.64 8.97
C GLY A 310 -9.15 16.53 9.64
N LYS A 311 -9.53 15.28 9.38
CA LYS A 311 -9.00 14.09 10.07
C LYS A 311 -7.48 13.93 10.02
N PRO A 312 -6.76 14.26 8.93
CA PRO A 312 -5.29 14.19 8.92
C PRO A 312 -4.66 15.05 10.02
N LEU A 313 -4.96 16.36 10.07
CA LEU A 313 -4.41 17.26 11.09
C LEU A 313 -4.83 16.90 12.51
N GLU A 314 -6.07 16.44 12.72
CA GLU A 314 -6.54 15.92 14.01
C GLU A 314 -5.72 14.70 14.47
N SER A 315 -5.46 13.76 13.57
CA SER A 315 -4.65 12.57 13.87
C SER A 315 -3.20 12.94 14.21
N VAL A 316 -2.64 13.95 13.52
CA VAL A 316 -1.32 14.48 13.85
C VAL A 316 -1.31 15.15 15.23
N LYS A 317 -2.32 15.95 15.57
CA LYS A 317 -2.46 16.56 16.91
C LYS A 317 -2.45 15.49 18.01
N ASN A 318 -3.22 14.42 17.84
CA ASN A 318 -3.32 13.34 18.83
C ASN A 318 -2.00 12.57 18.98
N ALA A 319 -1.38 12.20 17.85
CA ALA A 319 -0.11 11.49 17.85
C ALA A 319 1.03 12.34 18.45
N LEU A 320 1.08 13.63 18.12
CA LEU A 320 2.07 14.55 18.68
C LEU A 320 1.84 14.81 20.17
N SER A 321 0.60 14.96 20.62
CA SER A 321 0.29 15.09 22.05
C SER A 321 0.76 13.87 22.85
N THR A 322 0.58 12.67 22.28
CA THR A 322 1.10 11.41 22.85
C THR A 322 2.63 11.44 22.90
N ALA A 323 3.30 11.84 21.81
CA ALA A 323 4.75 11.91 21.75
C ALA A 323 5.34 12.95 22.73
N LEU A 324 4.66 14.07 22.97
CA LEU A 324 5.05 15.08 23.96
C LEU A 324 4.95 14.54 25.38
N SER A 325 3.90 13.76 25.67
CA SER A 325 3.73 13.10 26.99
C SER A 325 4.74 11.98 27.23
N ASP A 326 5.30 11.39 26.18
CA ASP A 326 6.37 10.38 26.26
C ASP A 326 7.77 11.00 26.53
N LEU A 327 7.91 12.32 26.46
CA LEU A 327 9.16 13.00 26.79
C LEU A 327 9.42 12.99 28.30
N ILE A 328 10.69 12.89 28.69
CA ILE A 328 11.08 12.80 30.10
C ILE A 328 11.80 14.06 30.57
N GLN A 329 11.81 14.29 31.88
CA GLN A 329 12.55 15.40 32.47
C GLN A 329 14.04 15.33 32.09
N GLY A 330 14.56 16.44 31.57
CA GLY A 330 15.93 16.53 31.07
C GLY A 330 16.04 16.46 29.53
N ASP A 331 14.95 16.12 28.85
CA ASP A 331 14.80 16.37 27.41
C ASP A 331 14.41 17.84 27.15
N PHE A 332 14.62 18.26 25.90
CA PHE A 332 14.27 19.58 25.40
C PHE A 332 13.45 19.45 24.11
N PHE A 333 12.48 20.33 23.91
CA PHE A 333 11.66 20.30 22.71
C PHE A 333 11.27 21.69 22.18
N ASN A 334 10.89 21.73 20.91
CA ASN A 334 10.12 22.84 20.32
C ASN A 334 9.19 22.29 19.22
N ILE A 335 8.18 23.07 18.84
CA ILE A 335 7.20 22.74 17.81
C ILE A 335 7.18 23.88 16.80
N ILE A 336 7.23 23.54 15.52
CA ILE A 336 7.11 24.45 14.39
C ILE A 336 5.91 23.99 13.57
N ALA A 337 4.87 24.83 13.51
CA ALA A 337 3.80 24.70 12.53
C ALA A 337 4.17 25.49 11.28
N PHE A 338 3.95 24.94 10.09
CA PHE A 338 4.32 25.62 8.86
C PHE A 338 3.29 25.43 7.75
N ASN A 339 3.17 26.46 6.92
CA ASN A 339 2.51 26.44 5.61
C ASN A 339 3.35 27.32 4.66
N ASP A 340 2.83 28.46 4.19
CA ASP A 340 3.64 29.54 3.60
C ASP A 340 4.29 30.44 4.68
N GLU A 341 3.80 30.37 5.91
CA GLU A 341 4.29 31.03 7.10
C GLU A 341 4.86 30.01 8.09
N LEU A 342 5.61 30.50 9.07
CA LEU A 342 6.23 29.70 10.12
C LEU A 342 5.80 30.21 11.49
N HIS A 343 5.27 29.32 12.31
CA HIS A 343 4.91 29.60 13.70
C HIS A 343 5.62 28.62 14.63
N SER A 344 6.45 29.15 15.53
CA SER A 344 7.13 28.35 16.55
C SER A 344 6.45 28.48 17.90
N PHE A 345 6.39 27.39 18.65
CA PHE A 345 5.89 27.37 20.03
C PHE A 345 6.73 28.25 20.95
N SER A 346 8.06 28.16 20.84
CA SER A 346 9.01 29.02 21.55
C SER A 346 10.12 29.50 20.61
N SER A 347 10.80 30.58 20.98
CA SER A 347 11.98 31.09 20.27
C SER A 347 13.26 30.31 20.58
N CYS A 348 13.24 29.43 21.59
CA CYS A 348 14.31 28.53 21.94
C CYS A 348 13.76 27.14 22.30
N LEU A 349 14.65 26.18 22.53
CA LEU A 349 14.24 24.86 23.01
C LEU A 349 13.78 24.95 24.47
N GLU A 350 12.57 24.47 24.74
CA GLU A 350 11.99 24.43 26.08
C GLU A 350 12.35 23.14 26.80
N GLN A 351 12.64 23.23 28.09
CA GLN A 351 12.87 22.05 28.92
C GLN A 351 11.53 21.36 29.25
N VAL A 352 11.52 20.04 29.18
CA VAL A 352 10.33 19.23 29.47
C VAL A 352 9.96 19.32 30.96
N ASN A 353 8.73 19.78 31.22
CA ASN A 353 8.01 19.70 32.49
C ASN A 353 6.50 19.76 32.22
N ASP A 354 5.68 19.35 33.19
CA ASP A 354 4.23 19.23 33.01
C ASP A 354 3.60 20.53 32.47
N LYS A 355 4.03 21.68 32.99
CA LYS A 355 3.53 23.00 32.56
C LYS A 355 3.93 23.35 31.12
N THR A 356 5.16 23.05 30.70
CA THR A 356 5.59 23.34 29.32
C THR A 356 4.91 22.40 28.32
N ILE A 357 4.62 21.15 28.70
CA ILE A 357 3.82 20.23 27.89
C ILE A 357 2.38 20.72 27.75
N GLU A 358 1.72 21.11 28.85
CA GLU A 358 0.36 21.68 28.83
C GLU A 358 0.29 22.92 27.92
N ASN A 359 1.22 23.88 28.10
CA ASN A 359 1.29 25.07 27.28
C ASN A 359 1.50 24.75 25.78
N ALA A 360 2.31 23.74 25.46
CA ALA A 360 2.55 23.33 24.09
C ALA A 360 1.30 22.70 23.45
N ILE A 361 0.55 21.90 24.19
CA ILE A 361 -0.72 21.32 23.74
C ILE A 361 -1.76 22.42 23.51
N GLU A 362 -1.87 23.39 24.42
CA GLU A 362 -2.73 24.57 24.23
C GLU A 362 -2.33 25.37 22.99
N TRP A 363 -1.04 25.62 22.80
CA TRP A 363 -0.52 26.30 21.63
C TRP A 363 -0.83 25.53 20.33
N MET A 364 -0.68 24.21 20.31
CA MET A 364 -1.04 23.37 19.15
C MET A 364 -2.53 23.49 18.82
N ASN A 365 -3.40 23.48 19.84
CA ASN A 365 -4.84 23.60 19.65
C ASN A 365 -5.23 24.93 18.97
N LEU A 366 -4.47 26.00 19.23
CA LEU A 366 -4.70 27.32 18.66
C LEU A 366 -4.03 27.53 17.28
N ASN A 367 -2.83 26.97 17.06
CA ASN A 367 -1.99 27.31 15.91
C ASN A 367 -2.02 26.28 14.78
N PHE A 368 -2.42 25.03 15.04
CA PHE A 368 -2.56 24.05 13.96
C PHE A 368 -3.92 24.26 13.27
N VAL A 369 -3.90 25.20 12.32
CA VAL A 369 -5.03 25.58 11.46
C VAL A 369 -4.63 25.28 10.02
N ALA A 370 -5.37 24.40 9.35
CA ALA A 370 -5.09 23.99 7.97
C ALA A 370 -5.40 25.13 6.99
N GLN A 371 -4.37 25.80 6.48
CA GLN A 371 -4.50 26.91 5.53
C GLN A 371 -3.18 27.17 4.80
N GLY A 372 -3.23 27.92 3.69
CA GLY A 372 -2.03 28.29 2.92
C GLY A 372 -1.46 27.14 2.09
N GLY A 373 -0.25 27.34 1.57
CA GLY A 373 0.57 26.38 0.85
C GLY A 373 1.58 25.66 1.73
N THR A 374 2.73 25.27 1.15
CA THR A 374 3.70 24.37 1.78
C THR A 374 5.13 24.84 1.50
N ASP A 375 5.88 25.24 2.53
CA ASP A 375 7.33 25.50 2.48
C ASP A 375 8.09 24.57 3.45
N ILE A 376 8.90 23.66 2.89
CA ILE A 376 9.64 22.67 3.69
C ILE A 376 11.03 23.17 4.12
N MET A 377 11.70 24.02 3.32
CA MET A 377 13.11 24.36 3.56
C MET A 377 13.28 25.36 4.71
N HIS A 378 12.36 26.33 4.82
CA HIS A 378 12.40 27.34 5.87
C HIS A 378 12.29 26.71 7.28
N PRO A 379 11.28 25.89 7.61
CA PRO A 379 11.19 25.27 8.94
C PRO A 379 12.33 24.30 9.23
N LEU A 380 12.87 23.59 8.22
CA LEU A 380 14.06 22.75 8.40
C LEU A 380 15.28 23.59 8.81
N SER A 381 15.49 24.74 8.18
CA SER A 381 16.59 25.65 8.49
C SER A 381 16.49 26.22 9.91
N GLU A 382 15.27 26.60 10.32
CA GLU A 382 15.00 27.09 11.67
C GLU A 382 15.25 26.01 12.72
N ALA A 383 14.73 24.79 12.51
CA ALA A 383 14.97 23.66 13.39
C ALA A 383 16.46 23.34 13.55
N MET A 384 17.23 23.37 12.46
CA MET A 384 18.69 23.17 12.50
C MET A 384 19.44 24.27 13.26
N THR A 385 18.89 25.49 13.28
CA THR A 385 19.43 26.62 14.04
C THR A 385 19.13 26.47 15.53
N LEU A 386 17.88 26.16 15.89
CA LEU A 386 17.47 25.87 17.27
C LEU A 386 18.30 24.75 17.91
N LEU A 387 18.61 23.70 17.14
CA LEU A 387 19.36 22.53 17.62
C LEU A 387 20.89 22.73 17.68
N SER A 388 21.42 23.85 17.19
CA SER A 388 22.88 24.06 17.08
C SER A 388 23.64 24.00 18.42
N ASN A 389 22.98 24.34 19.54
CA ASN A 389 23.58 24.43 20.87
C ASN A 389 23.19 23.29 21.83
N SER A 390 22.68 22.17 21.31
CA SER A 390 22.20 21.01 22.10
C SER A 390 23.35 20.14 22.63
N HIS A 391 24.26 20.70 23.44
CA HIS A 391 25.56 20.08 23.74
C HIS A 391 25.52 18.71 24.45
N ASP A 392 24.46 18.40 25.20
CA ASP A 392 24.33 17.18 26.02
C ASP A 392 23.15 16.28 25.63
N ALA A 393 22.49 16.57 24.50
CA ALA A 393 21.34 15.81 24.02
C ALA A 393 21.52 15.46 22.54
N LEU A 394 20.94 14.36 22.09
CA LEU A 394 20.91 13.97 20.68
C LEU A 394 19.90 14.87 19.94
N PRO A 395 20.35 15.69 18.97
CA PRO A 395 19.45 16.55 18.22
C PRO A 395 18.60 15.72 17.25
N GLN A 396 17.29 15.97 17.24
CA GLN A 396 16.31 15.24 16.43
C GLN A 396 15.31 16.22 15.78
N ILE A 397 14.99 15.99 14.52
CA ILE A 397 13.98 16.73 13.75
C ILE A 397 12.95 15.72 13.26
N TYR A 398 11.69 15.99 13.51
CA TYR A 398 10.56 15.22 13.00
C TYR A 398 9.78 16.08 12.00
N LEU A 399 9.81 15.73 10.72
CA LEU A 399 9.04 16.41 9.68
C LEU A 399 7.79 15.59 9.33
N ILE A 400 6.61 16.18 9.44
CA ILE A 400 5.33 15.58 9.05
C ILE A 400 4.69 16.44 7.97
N THR A 401 4.36 15.85 6.82
CA THR A 401 3.74 16.56 5.67
C THR A 401 2.93 15.62 4.78
N ASP A 402 1.87 16.15 4.16
CA ASP A 402 1.08 15.49 3.11
C ASP A 402 1.37 16.02 1.70
N GLY A 403 2.18 17.08 1.58
CA GLY A 403 2.47 17.79 0.34
C GLY A 403 3.79 17.42 -0.34
N SER A 404 3.91 17.86 -1.60
CA SER A 404 5.12 17.80 -2.42
C SER A 404 5.46 19.19 -2.97
N VAL A 405 6.74 19.55 -2.98
CA VAL A 405 7.24 20.88 -3.40
C VAL A 405 8.20 20.74 -4.60
N ASP A 406 8.36 21.79 -5.41
CA ASP A 406 9.16 21.70 -6.64
C ASP A 406 10.67 21.52 -6.40
N ASP A 407 11.19 22.02 -5.27
CA ASP A 407 12.62 22.11 -5.00
C ASP A 407 13.15 21.00 -4.08
N GLU A 408 12.41 19.90 -3.89
CA GLU A 408 12.74 18.76 -3.02
C GLU A 408 14.18 18.24 -3.19
N ARG A 409 14.69 18.20 -4.43
CA ARG A 409 16.08 17.81 -4.71
C ARG A 409 17.07 18.81 -4.11
N ASN A 410 16.82 20.11 -4.26
CA ASN A 410 17.64 21.17 -3.72
C ASN A 410 17.64 21.14 -2.18
N ILE A 411 16.48 20.85 -1.57
CA ILE A 411 16.35 20.64 -0.13
C ILE A 411 17.29 19.52 0.32
N CYS A 412 17.25 18.34 -0.32
CA CYS A 412 18.16 17.24 0.00
C CYS A 412 19.64 17.63 -0.09
N HIS A 413 20.06 18.33 -1.15
CA HIS A 413 21.45 18.75 -1.33
C HIS A 413 21.89 19.78 -0.26
N THR A 414 21.03 20.73 0.06
CA THR A 414 21.26 21.77 1.06
C THR A 414 21.41 21.15 2.45
N VAL A 415 20.47 20.30 2.84
CA VAL A 415 20.50 19.58 4.13
C VAL A 415 21.73 18.70 4.21
N LYS A 416 22.06 17.91 3.17
CA LYS A 416 23.27 17.07 3.16
C LYS A 416 24.53 17.89 3.45
N THR A 417 24.68 19.04 2.79
CA THR A 417 25.81 19.95 2.98
C THR A 417 25.88 20.51 4.41
N GLN A 418 24.74 20.90 4.97
CA GLN A 418 24.64 21.43 6.34
C GLN A 418 24.90 20.37 7.41
N LEU A 419 24.51 19.11 7.19
CA LEU A 419 24.78 18.02 8.13
C LEU A 419 26.26 17.59 8.11
N MET A 420 26.89 17.59 6.93
CA MET A 420 28.30 17.24 6.79
C MET A 420 29.22 18.18 7.58
N SER A 421 28.89 19.48 7.66
CA SER A 421 29.69 20.45 8.42
C SER A 421 29.59 20.29 9.94
N LYS A 422 28.53 19.66 10.45
CA LYS A 422 28.27 19.46 11.89
C LYS A 422 28.82 18.13 12.45
N GLY A 423 29.23 17.19 11.60
CA GLY A 423 29.86 15.93 12.01
C GLY A 423 28.96 15.05 12.91
N PRO A 424 29.48 14.44 13.99
CA PRO A 424 28.71 13.55 14.88
C PRO A 424 27.51 14.22 15.59
N LYS A 425 27.52 15.56 15.70
CA LYS A 425 26.46 16.38 16.31
C LYS A 425 25.38 16.82 15.32
N SER A 426 25.35 16.20 14.13
CA SER A 426 24.31 16.44 13.13
C SER A 426 22.93 15.97 13.63
N PRO A 427 21.87 16.78 13.45
CA PRO A 427 20.51 16.38 13.81
C PRO A 427 20.07 15.13 13.04
N ARG A 428 19.36 14.25 13.75
CA ARG A 428 18.66 13.12 13.12
C ARG A 428 17.37 13.61 12.50
N ILE A 429 17.24 13.54 11.19
CA ILE A 429 16.02 13.97 10.49
C ILE A 429 15.18 12.74 10.20
N SER A 430 14.00 12.66 10.80
CA SER A 430 13.01 11.64 10.54
C SER A 430 11.82 12.29 9.84
N THR A 431 11.23 11.60 8.87
CA THR A 431 10.12 12.13 8.06
C THR A 431 8.91 11.20 8.11
N PHE A 432 7.71 11.78 8.18
CA PHE A 432 6.44 11.07 8.08
C PHE A 432 5.59 11.62 6.93
N GLY A 433 5.37 10.79 5.90
CA GLY A 433 4.52 11.14 4.77
C GLY A 433 3.05 10.80 5.02
N LEU A 434 2.17 11.70 4.62
CA LEU A 434 0.72 11.53 4.70
C LEU A 434 0.11 11.48 3.29
N GLY A 435 -0.68 10.45 3.02
CA GLY A 435 -1.31 10.25 1.72
C GLY A 435 -0.32 9.94 0.58
N SER A 436 -0.85 9.90 -0.64
CA SER A 436 -0.12 9.61 -1.88
C SER A 436 0.35 10.86 -2.62
N TYR A 437 -0.02 12.07 -2.19
CA TYR A 437 0.39 13.30 -2.85
C TYR A 437 1.79 13.77 -2.44
N CYS A 438 2.25 13.47 -1.23
CA CYS A 438 3.63 13.72 -0.87
C CYS A 438 4.59 12.81 -1.65
N ASN A 439 5.77 13.35 -1.99
CA ASN A 439 6.84 12.55 -2.58
C ASN A 439 7.52 11.70 -1.50
N ASN A 440 7.04 10.46 -1.37
CA ASN A 440 7.54 9.50 -0.41
C ASN A 440 9.01 9.09 -0.65
N TYR A 441 9.52 9.20 -1.89
CA TYR A 441 10.94 8.96 -2.19
C TYR A 441 11.82 10.11 -1.74
N PHE A 442 11.37 11.36 -1.89
CA PHE A 442 12.01 12.53 -1.31
C PHE A 442 12.13 12.42 0.21
N LEU A 443 11.01 12.18 0.90
CA LEU A 443 10.99 12.07 2.36
C LEU A 443 11.92 10.95 2.85
N ARG A 444 11.88 9.79 2.18
CA ARG A 444 12.81 8.68 2.48
C ARG A 444 14.27 9.08 2.32
N MET A 445 14.59 9.84 1.28
CA MET A 445 15.96 10.30 1.05
C MET A 445 16.41 11.35 2.04
N LEU A 446 15.54 12.30 2.39
CA LEU A 446 15.80 13.27 3.44
C LEU A 446 16.06 12.59 4.79
N ALA A 447 15.25 11.60 5.15
CA ALA A 447 15.49 10.81 6.37
C ALA A 447 16.80 10.02 6.33
N SER A 448 17.11 9.40 5.19
CA SER A 448 18.37 8.67 4.98
C SER A 448 19.58 9.60 5.14
N ILE A 449 19.56 10.78 4.52
CA ILE A 449 20.61 11.82 4.64
C ILE A 449 20.76 12.26 6.10
N GLY A 450 19.64 12.42 6.82
CA GLY A 450 19.61 12.75 8.23
C GLY A 450 19.92 11.61 9.20
N LYS A 451 20.24 10.39 8.73
CA LYS A 451 20.38 9.19 9.59
C LYS A 451 19.15 8.90 10.48
N GLY A 452 17.97 9.39 10.10
CA GLY A 452 16.73 9.19 10.84
C GLY A 452 15.83 8.15 10.19
N HIS A 453 14.54 8.22 10.54
CA HIS A 453 13.56 7.22 10.16
C HIS A 453 12.50 7.79 9.23
N TYR A 454 12.19 7.05 8.16
CA TYR A 454 11.05 7.33 7.31
C TYR A 454 9.88 6.39 7.63
N ALA A 455 8.67 6.95 7.66
CA ALA A 455 7.42 6.22 7.66
C ALA A 455 6.36 7.00 6.86
N ALA A 456 5.24 6.35 6.56
CA ALA A 456 4.09 7.00 5.93
C ALA A 456 2.78 6.30 6.30
N ALA A 457 1.67 7.01 6.15
CA ALA A 457 0.30 6.49 6.22
C ALA A 457 -0.48 6.95 4.99
N PHE A 458 -1.17 6.02 4.32
CA PHE A 458 -1.91 6.29 3.08
C PHE A 458 -3.43 6.32 3.26
N ASP A 459 -3.91 5.94 4.44
CA ASP A 459 -5.30 6.00 4.85
C ASP A 459 -5.40 6.86 6.13
N THR A 460 -6.52 7.54 6.30
CA THR A 460 -6.73 8.40 7.47
C THR A 460 -6.92 7.62 8.77
N GLY A 461 -7.30 6.34 8.71
CA GLY A 461 -7.54 5.50 9.88
C GLY A 461 -6.26 5.05 10.59
N SER A 462 -5.15 4.93 9.86
CA SER A 462 -3.89 4.42 10.41
C SER A 462 -2.87 5.51 10.80
N ILE A 463 -3.13 6.79 10.49
CA ILE A 463 -2.20 7.91 10.73
C ILE A 463 -1.70 7.90 12.17
N GLU A 464 -2.62 7.98 13.15
CA GLU A 464 -2.28 8.13 14.56
C GLU A 464 -1.42 6.96 15.06
N GLY A 465 -1.91 5.72 14.88
CA GLY A 465 -1.21 4.52 15.35
C GLY A 465 0.17 4.33 14.71
N ARG A 466 0.32 4.61 13.41
CA ARG A 466 1.61 4.50 12.71
C ARG A 466 2.57 5.60 13.12
N MET A 467 2.07 6.82 13.31
CA MET A 467 2.89 7.96 13.73
C MET A 467 3.42 7.77 15.15
N VAL A 468 2.60 7.29 16.09
CA VAL A 468 3.04 6.93 17.44
C VAL A 468 4.15 5.85 17.40
N GLN A 469 3.97 4.79 16.62
CA GLN A 469 5.01 3.75 16.45
C GLN A 469 6.30 4.32 15.84
N TRP A 470 6.18 5.25 14.89
CA TRP A 470 7.32 5.91 14.27
C TRP A 470 8.07 6.82 15.28
N PHE A 471 7.37 7.61 16.09
CA PHE A 471 7.98 8.40 17.16
C PHE A 471 8.69 7.50 18.18
N GLN A 472 8.05 6.41 18.62
CA GLN A 472 8.66 5.46 19.55
C GLN A 472 9.94 4.83 18.97
N LYS A 473 9.94 4.50 17.67
CA LYS A 473 11.12 3.99 16.99
C LYS A 473 12.22 5.03 16.91
N ALA A 474 11.91 6.26 16.53
CA ALA A 474 12.93 7.27 16.26
C ALA A 474 13.48 7.96 17.52
N SER A 475 12.68 8.09 18.59
CA SER A 475 13.06 8.80 19.80
C SER A 475 13.92 7.96 20.76
N ASN A 476 13.83 6.63 20.70
CA ASN A 476 14.46 5.74 21.67
C ASN A 476 15.84 5.22 21.23
N THR A 477 16.74 6.12 20.83
CA THR A 477 18.10 5.75 20.39
C THR A 477 18.93 5.24 21.56
N ILE A 478 19.60 4.08 21.38
CA ILE A 478 20.48 3.45 22.38
C ILE A 478 21.94 3.35 21.92
N VAL A 479 22.20 3.33 20.61
CA VAL A 479 23.56 3.38 20.05
C VAL A 479 23.55 4.31 18.85
N SER A 480 24.42 5.33 18.85
CA SER A 480 24.51 6.31 17.77
C SER A 480 25.81 6.20 16.97
N ASN A 481 25.80 6.77 15.76
CA ASN A 481 26.96 6.92 14.88
C ASN A 481 27.64 5.58 14.57
N ILE A 482 26.83 4.61 14.13
CA ILE A 482 27.30 3.27 13.85
C ILE A 482 28.19 3.26 12.61
N SER A 483 29.30 2.53 12.70
CA SER A 483 30.25 2.31 11.63
C SER A 483 30.71 0.86 11.62
N ILE A 484 31.15 0.35 10.47
CA ILE A 484 31.58 -1.04 10.30
C ILE A 484 33.00 -1.03 9.75
N ASP A 485 33.92 -1.71 10.44
CA ASP A 485 35.34 -1.72 10.07
C ASP A 485 35.66 -2.54 8.80
N ALA A 486 34.65 -3.23 8.21
CA ALA A 486 34.77 -4.08 7.02
C ALA A 486 35.18 -3.34 5.73
N ILE A 487 34.91 -2.04 5.65
CA ILE A 487 34.96 -1.26 4.40
C ILE A 487 36.40 -1.07 3.89
N LYS A 488 37.42 -1.31 4.73
CA LYS A 488 38.82 -1.02 4.37
C LYS A 488 39.51 -2.08 3.52
N HIS A 489 38.96 -3.30 3.43
CA HIS A 489 39.68 -4.45 2.85
C HIS A 489 38.90 -5.22 1.77
N ILE A 490 37.71 -4.74 1.38
CA ILE A 490 36.81 -5.44 0.45
C ILE A 490 36.57 -4.55 -0.76
N GLN A 491 36.82 -5.09 -1.96
CA GLN A 491 36.53 -4.40 -3.21
C GLN A 491 35.02 -4.32 -3.44
N ASP A 492 34.57 -3.17 -3.94
CA ASP A 492 33.18 -2.92 -4.36
C ASP A 492 32.10 -3.22 -3.30
N PHE A 493 32.43 -2.96 -2.02
CA PHE A 493 31.49 -3.03 -0.90
C PHE A 493 30.51 -1.84 -0.95
N GLU A 494 29.33 -2.09 -1.50
CA GLU A 494 28.23 -1.12 -1.63
C GLU A 494 27.18 -1.37 -0.54
N VAL A 495 26.82 -0.31 0.20
CA VAL A 495 25.72 -0.30 1.16
C VAL A 495 24.52 0.39 0.51
N ASP A 496 23.33 -0.22 0.63
CA ASP A 496 22.12 0.29 -0.04
C ASP A 496 21.64 1.62 0.57
N SER A 497 21.87 1.84 1.87
CA SER A 497 21.60 3.10 2.56
C SER A 497 22.71 4.12 2.33
N GLU A 498 22.39 5.42 2.34
CA GLU A 498 23.41 6.49 2.27
C GLU A 498 24.28 6.51 3.53
N TYR A 499 23.65 6.28 4.69
CA TYR A 499 24.30 6.21 5.99
C TYR A 499 23.71 5.06 6.82
N ILE A 500 24.49 4.52 7.76
CA ILE A 500 24.00 3.52 8.71
C ILE A 500 23.20 4.26 9.80
N PRO A 501 21.90 3.95 9.97
CA PRO A 501 21.08 4.52 11.04
C PRO A 501 21.57 4.14 12.44
N ASP A 502 21.12 4.91 13.43
CA ASP A 502 21.31 4.58 14.84
C ASP A 502 20.45 3.35 15.24
N VAL A 503 20.81 2.66 16.32
CA VAL A 503 19.98 1.58 16.88
C VAL A 503 19.04 2.16 17.92
N SER A 504 17.76 1.81 17.81
CA SER A 504 16.73 2.14 18.78
C SER A 504 16.35 0.96 19.66
N ALA A 505 15.90 1.24 20.88
CA ALA A 505 15.36 0.24 21.78
C ALA A 505 14.17 -0.48 21.13
N LYS A 506 14.06 -1.81 21.32
CA LYS A 506 12.99 -2.68 20.79
C LYS A 506 12.94 -2.85 19.26
N TYR A 507 13.64 -2.05 18.47
CA TYR A 507 13.65 -2.14 17.01
C TYR A 507 15.00 -2.65 16.48
N PRO A 508 15.03 -3.77 15.73
CA PRO A 508 16.25 -4.22 15.09
C PRO A 508 16.68 -3.23 14.00
N LEU A 509 18.00 -3.04 13.87
CA LEU A 509 18.58 -2.37 12.72
C LEU A 509 18.88 -3.42 11.65
N CYS A 510 18.59 -3.08 10.39
CA CYS A 510 18.86 -3.90 9.23
C CYS A 510 19.43 -3.03 8.10
N VAL A 511 20.63 -3.39 7.64
CA VAL A 511 21.34 -2.74 6.54
C VAL A 511 21.81 -3.79 5.56
N SER A 512 21.43 -3.62 4.30
CA SER A 512 21.83 -4.51 3.23
C SER A 512 22.81 -3.85 2.26
N GLY A 513 23.43 -4.70 1.44
CA GLY A 513 24.29 -4.25 0.37
C GLY A 513 24.86 -5.40 -0.43
N ARG A 514 25.82 -5.06 -1.29
CA ARG A 514 26.51 -5.99 -2.18
C ARG A 514 28.02 -5.82 -2.12
N TYR A 515 28.77 -6.87 -2.38
CA TYR A 515 30.23 -6.85 -2.34
C TYR A 515 30.86 -7.91 -3.25
N HIS A 516 32.12 -7.71 -3.63
CA HIS A 516 32.95 -8.75 -4.26
C HIS A 516 33.96 -9.31 -3.27
N GLY A 517 34.29 -10.59 -3.42
CA GLY A 517 35.32 -11.27 -2.64
C GLY A 517 34.75 -12.03 -1.44
N LYS A 518 35.55 -12.18 -0.39
CA LYS A 518 35.17 -12.92 0.82
C LYS A 518 35.17 -12.01 2.02
N LEU A 519 34.07 -12.01 2.75
CA LEU A 519 34.00 -11.41 4.08
C LEU A 519 34.82 -12.26 5.07
N PRO A 520 35.47 -11.65 6.08
CA PRO A 520 36.06 -12.38 7.19
C PRO A 520 34.98 -13.12 7.99
N GLU A 521 35.37 -14.07 8.84
CA GLU A 521 34.41 -14.83 9.69
C GLU A 521 33.66 -13.92 10.68
N THR A 522 34.30 -12.82 11.09
CA THR A 522 33.74 -11.84 12.02
C THR A 522 34.02 -10.42 11.55
N LEU A 523 33.05 -9.54 11.75
CA LEU A 523 33.14 -8.11 11.54
C LEU A 523 32.93 -7.37 12.86
N ILE A 524 33.42 -6.13 12.94
CA ILE A 524 33.23 -5.28 14.11
C ILE A 524 32.40 -4.07 13.69
N ALA A 525 31.26 -3.88 14.36
CA ALA A 525 30.52 -2.63 14.33
C ALA A 525 30.87 -1.79 15.56
N LYS A 526 31.14 -0.51 15.34
CA LYS A 526 31.42 0.48 16.40
C LYS A 526 30.32 1.52 16.44
N GLY A 527 30.02 2.02 17.62
CA GLY A 527 29.09 3.13 17.84
C GLY A 527 29.29 3.76 19.21
N HIS A 528 28.42 4.69 19.58
CA HIS A 528 28.49 5.39 20.87
C HIS A 528 27.23 5.15 21.70
N LEU A 529 27.40 4.91 23.00
CA LEU A 529 26.32 4.82 23.98
C LEU A 529 25.89 6.22 24.45
N ALA A 530 24.78 6.28 25.19
CA ALA A 530 24.20 7.54 25.68
C ALA A 530 25.14 8.34 26.62
N ASP A 531 26.13 7.68 27.24
CA ASP A 531 27.19 8.32 28.04
C ASP A 531 28.42 8.71 27.20
N MET A 532 28.30 8.65 25.87
CA MET A 532 29.35 8.93 24.89
C MET A 532 30.52 7.93 24.89
N SER A 533 30.44 6.83 25.65
CA SER A 533 31.42 5.75 25.56
C SER A 533 31.29 4.99 24.23
N GLU A 534 32.42 4.55 23.68
CA GLU A 534 32.44 3.71 22.48
C GLU A 534 32.04 2.27 22.83
N ILE A 535 31.19 1.67 22.01
CA ILE A 535 30.84 0.25 22.06
C ILE A 535 31.30 -0.43 20.78
N SER A 536 31.87 -1.63 20.94
CA SER A 536 32.22 -2.53 19.83
C SER A 536 31.34 -3.79 19.89
N ILE A 537 30.76 -4.16 18.76
CA ILE A 537 29.87 -5.30 18.60
C ILE A 537 30.49 -6.24 17.60
N GLU A 538 30.74 -7.48 18.03
CA GLU A 538 31.21 -8.53 17.14
C GLU A 538 30.04 -9.11 16.34
N LEU A 539 30.17 -9.10 15.01
CA LEU A 539 29.17 -9.57 14.07
C LEU A 539 29.69 -10.82 13.39
N LYS A 540 29.08 -11.96 13.70
CA LYS A 540 29.42 -13.23 13.05
C LYS A 540 28.83 -13.29 11.64
N VAL A 541 29.65 -13.72 10.68
CA VAL A 541 29.24 -13.88 9.29
C VAL A 541 28.67 -15.29 9.08
N HIS A 542 27.43 -15.35 8.62
CA HIS A 542 26.67 -16.58 8.41
C HIS A 542 26.27 -16.73 6.95
N HIS A 543 26.73 -17.81 6.31
CA HIS A 543 26.29 -18.17 4.97
C HIS A 543 24.94 -18.89 5.04
N VAL A 544 23.88 -18.20 4.63
CA VAL A 544 22.52 -18.72 4.66
C VAL A 544 22.16 -19.39 3.34
N LYS A 545 21.62 -20.62 3.42
CA LYS A 545 21.07 -21.35 2.26
C LYS A 545 19.55 -21.35 2.22
N ASP A 546 18.92 -21.22 3.39
CA ASP A 546 17.48 -21.39 3.58
C ASP A 546 16.72 -20.05 3.68
N ILE A 547 17.42 -18.92 3.64
CA ILE A 547 16.82 -17.57 3.62
C ILE A 547 17.17 -16.92 2.28
N PRO A 548 16.18 -16.67 1.40
CA PRO A 548 16.41 -15.95 0.15
C PRO A 548 16.52 -14.44 0.43
N LEU A 549 17.73 -13.97 0.77
CA LEU A 549 18.01 -12.57 1.07
C LEU A 549 17.61 -11.64 -0.07
N ASP A 550 17.79 -12.09 -1.31
CA ASP A 550 17.39 -11.39 -2.54
C ASP A 550 15.91 -11.04 -2.54
N LYS A 551 15.04 -11.94 -2.07
CA LYS A 551 13.60 -11.71 -1.97
C LYS A 551 13.23 -10.90 -0.73
N VAL A 552 13.83 -11.25 0.42
CA VAL A 552 13.57 -10.62 1.72
C VAL A 552 13.90 -9.14 1.69
N LEU A 553 14.99 -8.76 1.03
CA LEU A 553 15.45 -7.38 0.97
C LEU A 553 14.93 -6.61 -0.24
N ALA A 554 14.34 -7.29 -1.23
CA ALA A 554 13.98 -6.71 -2.52
C ALA A 554 13.21 -5.39 -2.39
N LYS A 555 12.14 -5.34 -1.58
CA LYS A 555 11.31 -4.13 -1.45
C LYS A 555 12.07 -2.97 -0.83
N GLN A 556 12.83 -3.21 0.24
CA GLN A 556 13.63 -2.17 0.90
C GLN A 556 14.72 -1.65 -0.04
N GLN A 557 15.41 -2.55 -0.76
CA GLN A 557 16.43 -2.21 -1.74
C GLN A 557 15.84 -1.41 -2.90
N MET A 558 14.70 -1.85 -3.45
CA MET A 558 14.01 -1.14 -4.51
C MET A 558 13.60 0.27 -4.09
N ASP A 559 13.03 0.44 -2.89
CA ASP A 559 12.59 1.76 -2.41
C ASP A 559 13.76 2.73 -2.22
N LEU A 560 14.87 2.25 -1.63
CA LEU A 560 16.08 3.05 -1.44
C LEU A 560 16.73 3.38 -2.78
N LEU A 561 16.81 2.41 -3.70
CA LEU A 561 17.42 2.60 -5.01
C LEU A 561 16.58 3.51 -5.90
N THR A 562 15.25 3.42 -5.83
CA THR A 562 14.32 4.33 -6.50
C THR A 562 14.46 5.75 -5.95
N ALA A 563 14.57 5.91 -4.62
CA ALA A 563 14.82 7.22 -4.02
C ALA A 563 16.17 7.82 -4.42
N LYS A 564 17.23 7.01 -4.50
CA LYS A 564 18.55 7.43 -5.00
C LYS A 564 18.53 7.78 -6.49
N ALA A 565 17.88 6.96 -7.31
CA ALA A 565 17.70 7.20 -8.74
C ALA A 565 16.95 8.50 -8.99
N TRP A 566 15.85 8.71 -8.24
CA TRP A 566 15.14 9.96 -8.18
C TRP A 566 16.11 11.07 -7.81
N LEU A 567 16.69 11.14 -6.60
CA LEU A 567 17.51 12.27 -6.13
C LEU A 567 18.64 12.67 -7.11
N LEU A 568 19.34 11.67 -7.68
CA LEU A 568 20.50 11.87 -8.54
C LEU A 568 20.15 12.05 -10.03
N ASP A 569 18.88 11.87 -10.41
CA ASP A 569 18.43 11.84 -11.81
C ASP A 569 19.26 10.88 -12.68
N ASN A 570 19.48 9.66 -12.15
CA ASN A 570 20.46 8.72 -12.70
C ASN A 570 19.79 7.53 -13.40
N LYS A 571 19.85 7.55 -14.74
CA LYS A 571 19.29 6.48 -15.60
C LYS A 571 19.90 5.10 -15.40
N GLU A 572 21.16 4.98 -14.96
CA GLU A 572 21.72 3.67 -14.64
C GLU A 572 21.08 3.08 -13.38
N LEU A 573 20.78 3.92 -12.37
CA LEU A 573 20.06 3.48 -11.18
C LEU A 573 18.62 3.11 -11.52
N GLU A 574 17.93 3.86 -12.38
CA GLU A 574 16.60 3.49 -12.88
C GLU A 574 16.60 2.10 -13.52
N ARG A 575 17.55 1.82 -14.43
CA ARG A 575 17.69 0.50 -15.06
C ARG A 575 17.97 -0.61 -14.05
N LYS A 576 18.75 -0.34 -12.99
CA LYS A 576 18.94 -1.30 -11.89
C LYS A 576 17.63 -1.58 -11.16
N VAL A 577 16.82 -0.55 -10.88
CA VAL A 577 15.49 -0.71 -10.28
C VAL A 577 14.59 -1.57 -11.16
N VAL A 578 14.53 -1.31 -12.47
CA VAL A 578 13.76 -2.12 -13.43
C VAL A 578 14.16 -3.59 -13.39
N LYS A 579 15.46 -3.89 -13.42
CA LYS A 579 15.96 -5.27 -13.34
C LYS A 579 15.57 -5.96 -12.04
N LEU A 580 15.77 -5.28 -10.90
CA LEU A 580 15.42 -5.80 -9.57
C LEU A 580 13.91 -6.02 -9.43
N SER A 581 13.12 -5.10 -9.98
CA SER A 581 11.66 -5.12 -10.02
C SER A 581 11.13 -6.33 -10.82
N ILE A 582 11.64 -6.56 -12.02
CA ILE A 582 11.27 -7.71 -12.85
C ILE A 582 11.71 -9.03 -12.19
N GLN A 583 12.95 -9.09 -11.67
CA GLN A 583 13.48 -10.29 -11.02
C GLN A 583 12.64 -10.74 -9.82
N ASN A 584 12.17 -9.78 -9.01
CA ASN A 584 11.40 -10.06 -7.79
C ASN A 584 9.89 -9.96 -7.97
N SER A 585 9.41 -9.67 -9.18
CA SER A 585 7.98 -9.44 -9.50
C SER A 585 7.33 -8.37 -8.60
N LEU A 586 8.11 -7.38 -8.19
CA LEU A 586 7.65 -6.23 -7.41
C LEU A 586 7.51 -5.04 -8.33
N PRO A 587 6.36 -4.35 -8.39
CA PRO A 587 6.23 -3.13 -9.19
C PRO A 587 7.05 -1.98 -8.58
N SER A 588 7.64 -1.18 -9.44
CA SER A 588 8.33 0.08 -9.16
C SER A 588 7.79 1.19 -10.06
N GLU A 589 8.18 2.45 -9.82
CA GLU A 589 7.78 3.59 -10.65
C GLU A 589 8.19 3.47 -12.13
N TYR A 590 9.18 2.62 -12.43
CA TYR A 590 9.71 2.40 -13.79
C TYR A 590 9.19 1.11 -14.43
N THR A 591 8.21 0.45 -13.82
CA THR A 591 7.69 -0.85 -14.29
C THR A 591 6.18 -0.92 -14.14
N ARG A 592 5.55 -1.84 -14.85
CA ARG A 592 4.11 -2.09 -14.74
C ARG A 592 3.85 -3.57 -14.56
N MET A 593 2.89 -3.88 -13.70
CA MET A 593 2.36 -5.23 -13.62
C MET A 593 1.27 -5.41 -14.70
N VAL A 594 1.37 -6.48 -15.48
CA VAL A 594 0.41 -6.85 -16.52
C VAL A 594 -0.13 -8.25 -16.26
N LEU A 595 -1.38 -8.48 -16.62
CA LEU A 595 -2.00 -9.79 -16.60
C LEU A 595 -1.89 -10.43 -18.00
N LEU A 596 -1.20 -11.57 -18.08
CA LEU A 596 -1.06 -12.36 -19.30
C LEU A 596 -2.07 -13.52 -19.31
N GLN A 597 -2.75 -13.72 -20.44
CA GLN A 597 -3.64 -14.86 -20.65
C GLN A 597 -2.94 -15.96 -21.47
N THR A 598 -2.99 -17.20 -21.00
CA THR A 598 -2.48 -18.41 -21.68
C THR A 598 -3.58 -19.47 -21.82
N SER A 599 -3.64 -20.13 -22.99
CA SER A 599 -4.51 -21.30 -23.22
C SER A 599 -3.77 -22.59 -22.90
N LEU A 600 -4.33 -23.43 -22.03
CA LEU A 600 -3.71 -24.69 -21.60
C LEU A 600 -3.79 -25.82 -22.65
N ASP A 601 -4.58 -25.66 -23.72
CA ASP A 601 -4.69 -26.64 -24.81
C ASP A 601 -3.43 -26.70 -25.71
N LYS A 602 -2.46 -25.81 -25.52
CA LYS A 602 -1.23 -25.71 -26.33
C LYS A 602 0.04 -26.24 -25.64
N ILE A 603 -0.04 -26.78 -24.42
CA ILE A 603 1.12 -27.32 -23.70
C ILE A 603 1.09 -28.85 -23.79
N ASP A 604 1.69 -29.40 -24.85
CA ASP A 604 1.85 -30.84 -25.01
C ASP A 604 3.10 -31.31 -24.23
N PRO A 605 2.99 -32.22 -23.24
CA PRO A 605 4.13 -32.63 -22.39
C PRO A 605 5.23 -33.45 -23.11
N ALA A 606 5.09 -33.75 -24.39
CA ALA A 606 5.88 -34.78 -25.09
C ALA A 606 7.04 -34.27 -25.98
N GLN A 607 7.37 -32.98 -26.00
CA GLN A 607 8.48 -32.45 -26.84
C GLN A 607 9.72 -31.95 -26.06
N GLN A 608 10.03 -32.57 -24.92
CA GLN A 608 11.38 -32.49 -24.35
C GLN A 608 12.23 -33.71 -24.73
N THR A 609 12.44 -33.96 -26.02
CA THR A 609 13.64 -34.68 -26.48
C THR A 609 13.88 -34.46 -27.97
N LYS A 610 15.00 -33.80 -28.28
CA LYS A 610 15.68 -33.70 -29.60
C LYS A 610 14.89 -33.07 -30.75
N ASN A 611 15.23 -31.82 -31.12
CA ASN A 611 15.83 -31.50 -32.43
C ASN A 611 16.20 -30.01 -32.60
N LYS A 612 17.18 -29.78 -33.48
CA LYS A 612 17.87 -28.53 -33.88
C LYS A 612 16.94 -27.36 -34.30
N PRO A 613 17.45 -26.11 -34.29
CA PRO A 613 16.66 -24.92 -34.54
C PRO A 613 16.40 -24.76 -36.04
N THR A 614 15.12 -24.70 -36.42
CA THR A 614 14.71 -24.24 -37.75
C THR A 614 13.77 -23.05 -37.58
N LYS A 615 14.03 -22.01 -38.37
CA LYS A 615 13.45 -20.66 -38.32
C LYS A 615 11.93 -20.64 -38.49
N GLN A 616 11.34 -19.67 -37.78
CA GLN A 616 10.09 -18.94 -38.06
C GLN A 616 8.77 -19.72 -38.01
N SER A 617 8.13 -19.67 -36.84
CA SER A 617 6.69 -19.50 -36.72
C SER A 617 6.41 -18.11 -36.14
N SER A 618 5.41 -17.42 -36.68
CA SER A 618 4.92 -16.09 -36.29
C SER A 618 4.72 -15.90 -34.78
N PRO A 619 4.79 -14.67 -34.23
CA PRO A 619 4.55 -14.44 -32.81
C PRO A 619 3.08 -14.78 -32.49
N ASP A 620 2.88 -15.81 -31.66
CA ASP A 620 1.59 -16.13 -31.02
C ASP A 620 1.04 -14.86 -30.35
N GLU A 621 -0.17 -14.42 -30.73
CA GLU A 621 -0.84 -13.26 -30.14
C GLU A 621 -1.13 -13.51 -28.65
N ARG A 622 -0.29 -12.98 -27.78
CA ARG A 622 -0.53 -12.90 -26.32
C ARG A 622 -1.20 -11.56 -26.02
N SER A 623 -2.41 -11.58 -25.46
CA SER A 623 -3.08 -10.37 -24.98
C SER A 623 -2.68 -10.07 -23.54
N ALA A 624 -2.25 -8.84 -23.26
CA ALA A 624 -1.92 -8.38 -21.92
C ALA A 624 -2.83 -7.23 -21.47
N MET A 625 -3.20 -7.24 -20.19
CA MET A 625 -3.99 -6.18 -19.57
C MET A 625 -3.16 -5.47 -18.49
N PRO A 626 -3.02 -4.12 -18.53
CA PRO A 626 -2.27 -3.40 -17.51
C PRO A 626 -3.03 -3.35 -16.19
N LEU A 627 -2.30 -3.50 -15.08
CA LEU A 627 -2.80 -3.27 -13.72
C LEU A 627 -2.30 -1.90 -13.23
N ARG A 628 -3.21 -1.08 -12.70
CA ARG A 628 -2.91 0.28 -12.18
C ARG A 628 -2.98 0.32 -10.65
N GLY A 629 -2.31 1.30 -10.04
CA GLY A 629 -2.44 1.64 -8.60
C GLY A 629 -1.50 0.91 -7.64
N LEU A 630 -0.38 0.40 -8.14
CA LEU A 630 0.57 -0.40 -7.34
C LEU A 630 1.81 0.38 -6.87
N THR A 631 2.02 1.59 -7.36
CA THR A 631 3.22 2.39 -7.11
C THR A 631 2.85 3.67 -6.35
N LEU A 632 3.82 4.28 -5.68
CA LEU A 632 3.61 5.46 -4.84
C LEU A 632 3.59 6.75 -5.66
N GLY A 633 4.25 6.76 -6.82
CA GLY A 633 4.53 7.98 -7.58
C GLY A 633 5.65 8.82 -6.98
N PHE A 634 6.01 9.90 -7.67
CA PHE A 634 7.02 10.87 -7.24
C PHE A 634 6.38 12.13 -6.64
N GLY A 635 5.22 11.97 -5.98
CA GLY A 635 4.41 13.07 -5.47
C GLY A 635 3.54 13.74 -6.54
N ASP A 636 2.63 14.60 -6.09
CA ASP A 636 1.72 15.40 -6.91
C ASP A 636 1.76 16.86 -6.46
N VAL A 637 2.66 17.62 -7.09
CA VAL A 637 2.85 19.05 -6.82
C VAL A 637 1.60 19.85 -7.18
N MET A 638 0.84 19.43 -8.20
CA MET A 638 -0.38 20.14 -8.59
C MET A 638 -1.48 19.94 -7.54
N ALA A 639 -1.69 18.71 -7.08
CA ALA A 639 -2.61 18.43 -6.00
C ALA A 639 -2.23 19.17 -4.71
N THR A 640 -0.93 19.29 -4.43
CA THR A 640 -0.43 20.07 -3.28
C THR A 640 -0.76 21.56 -3.43
N ARG A 641 -0.46 22.17 -4.59
CA ARG A 641 -0.79 23.59 -4.86
C ARG A 641 -2.28 23.89 -4.80
N GLU A 642 -3.11 22.92 -5.18
CA GLU A 642 -4.57 23.02 -5.15
C GLU A 642 -5.16 22.65 -3.77
N ASN A 643 -4.32 22.28 -2.79
CA ASN A 643 -4.74 21.84 -1.46
C ASN A 643 -5.77 20.70 -1.49
N LEU A 644 -5.58 19.73 -2.38
CA LEU A 644 -6.49 18.58 -2.52
C LEU A 644 -6.34 17.62 -1.34
N THR A 645 -7.47 17.35 -0.66
CA THR A 645 -7.51 16.43 0.50
C THR A 645 -7.63 14.94 0.12
N THR A 646 -7.80 14.62 -1.18
CA THR A 646 -8.03 13.26 -1.69
C THR A 646 -6.78 12.38 -1.78
N GLY A 647 -5.64 12.82 -1.26
CA GLY A 647 -4.39 12.07 -1.24
C GLY A 647 -4.47 10.77 -0.43
N PHE A 648 -5.54 10.56 0.34
CA PHE A 648 -5.78 9.34 1.10
C PHE A 648 -6.66 8.38 0.30
N GLY A 649 -6.11 7.78 -0.76
CA GLY A 649 -6.66 6.62 -1.48
C GLY A 649 -8.02 6.76 -2.20
N ASP A 650 -8.68 7.91 -2.07
CA ASP A 650 -9.87 8.30 -2.82
C ASP A 650 -9.52 8.86 -4.20
N ILE A 651 -8.99 7.99 -5.06
CA ILE A 651 -8.89 8.29 -6.49
C ILE A 651 -10.31 8.22 -7.07
N LYS A 652 -10.92 9.37 -7.35
CA LYS A 652 -12.09 9.44 -8.26
C LYS A 652 -11.70 8.73 -9.56
N PRO A 653 -12.57 7.89 -10.14
CA PRO A 653 -12.32 7.36 -11.47
C PRO A 653 -12.04 8.52 -12.42
N PRO A 654 -11.17 8.36 -13.43
CA PRO A 654 -10.80 9.46 -14.31
C PRO A 654 -12.07 10.11 -14.84
N GLU A 655 -12.21 11.41 -14.59
CA GLU A 655 -13.15 12.22 -15.33
C GLU A 655 -12.80 12.00 -16.80
N LYS A 656 -13.79 11.54 -17.58
CA LYS A 656 -13.69 11.47 -19.03
C LYS A 656 -13.56 12.90 -19.53
N PHE A 657 -12.35 13.43 -19.60
CA PHE A 657 -12.11 14.71 -20.24
C PHE A 657 -11.58 14.54 -21.67
N GLU A 658 -12.23 15.31 -22.53
CA GLU A 658 -11.85 15.73 -23.89
C GLU A 658 -12.06 14.76 -25.06
N ILE A 659 -13.31 14.38 -25.32
CA ILE A 659 -13.89 14.44 -26.68
C ILE A 659 -15.38 14.80 -26.59
N PHE A 660 -15.72 16.05 -26.24
CA PHE A 660 -17.08 16.56 -26.46
C PHE A 660 -17.14 18.08 -26.70
N ASP A 661 -16.14 18.64 -27.38
CA ASP A 661 -16.17 20.06 -27.83
C ASP A 661 -16.51 20.23 -29.32
N LYS A 662 -17.18 19.23 -29.92
CA LYS A 662 -17.66 19.33 -31.32
C LYS A 662 -19.11 18.91 -31.56
N ALA A 663 -19.93 18.79 -30.52
CA ALA A 663 -21.36 18.49 -30.68
C ALA A 663 -22.31 19.45 -29.95
N VAL A 664 -21.82 20.60 -29.47
CA VAL A 664 -22.68 21.70 -28.99
C VAL A 664 -22.84 22.71 -30.11
N GLY A 665 -23.56 22.29 -31.14
CA GLY A 665 -23.74 23.08 -32.36
C GLY A 665 -24.96 22.66 -33.16
N CYS A 666 -26.08 22.36 -32.50
CA CYS A 666 -27.34 22.12 -33.24
C CYS A 666 -28.65 22.37 -32.49
N CYS A 667 -28.66 23.06 -31.33
CA CYS A 667 -29.92 23.34 -30.61
C CYS A 667 -30.06 24.77 -30.05
N SER A 668 -29.25 25.73 -30.49
CA SER A 668 -29.25 27.10 -29.96
C SER A 668 -30.29 28.05 -30.59
N ARG A 669 -31.35 27.56 -31.23
CA ARG A 669 -32.38 28.44 -31.87
C ARG A 669 -33.80 28.34 -31.34
N VAL A 670 -34.04 27.60 -30.26
CA VAL A 670 -35.38 27.53 -29.62
C VAL A 670 -35.37 28.01 -28.15
N ALA A 671 -34.19 28.21 -27.57
CA ALA A 671 -34.04 28.61 -26.16
C ALA A 671 -33.95 30.13 -25.92
N ASP A 672 -34.15 30.96 -26.95
CA ASP A 672 -34.07 32.44 -26.82
C ASP A 672 -35.42 33.10 -26.44
N CYS A 673 -36.49 32.34 -26.21
CA CYS A 673 -37.80 32.92 -25.91
C CYS A 673 -38.27 32.79 -24.44
N PHE A 674 -37.54 32.09 -23.56
CA PHE A 674 -37.95 31.94 -22.16
C PHE A 674 -36.77 31.92 -21.20
N CYS A 675 -36.83 32.72 -20.12
CA CYS A 675 -35.82 32.62 -19.06
C CYS A 675 -35.99 31.29 -18.30
N CYS A 676 -34.86 30.66 -17.93
CA CYS A 676 -34.82 29.34 -17.29
C CYS A 676 -35.71 29.24 -16.04
N MET A 677 -35.83 30.35 -15.30
CA MET A 677 -36.67 30.41 -14.09
C MET A 677 -38.17 30.40 -14.39
N CYS A 678 -38.62 30.96 -15.53
CA CYS A 678 -40.02 30.89 -15.94
C CYS A 678 -40.41 29.48 -16.41
N PHE A 679 -39.48 28.78 -17.07
CA PHE A 679 -39.70 27.40 -17.51
C PHE A 679 -39.84 26.45 -16.32
N ILE A 680 -38.94 26.55 -15.33
CA ILE A 680 -39.01 25.74 -14.10
C ILE A 680 -40.31 26.00 -13.32
N LYS A 681 -40.77 27.25 -13.27
CA LYS A 681 -42.02 27.64 -12.58
C LYS A 681 -43.30 27.22 -13.32
N ALA A 682 -43.23 27.05 -14.64
CA ALA A 682 -44.31 26.49 -15.45
C ALA A 682 -44.35 24.96 -15.30
N CYS A 683 -43.19 24.30 -15.34
CA CYS A 683 -43.06 22.85 -15.13
C CYS A 683 -43.48 22.42 -13.72
N SER A 684 -43.25 23.25 -12.69
CA SER A 684 -43.68 22.93 -11.32
C SER A 684 -45.18 23.08 -11.07
N LYS A 685 -45.94 23.61 -12.04
CA LYS A 685 -47.41 23.71 -12.00
C LYS A 685 -48.11 22.75 -12.96
N MET A 686 -47.37 21.92 -13.69
CA MET A 686 -47.96 20.95 -14.60
C MET A 686 -48.47 19.72 -13.84
N ASN A 687 -49.74 19.38 -14.06
CA ASN A 687 -50.34 18.11 -13.68
C ASN A 687 -49.65 16.97 -14.45
N ASP A 688 -49.45 15.83 -13.79
CA ASP A 688 -48.86 14.59 -14.31
C ASP A 688 -49.36 14.17 -15.70
N GLN A 689 -50.66 14.34 -16.00
CA GLN A 689 -51.20 14.05 -17.34
C GLN A 689 -50.65 14.98 -18.43
N CYS A 690 -50.42 16.26 -18.09
CA CYS A 690 -49.85 17.24 -19.02
C CYS A 690 -48.34 16.99 -19.22
N ALA A 691 -47.65 16.55 -18.16
CA ALA A 691 -46.24 16.15 -18.23
C ALA A 691 -46.03 14.91 -19.10
N ILE A 692 -46.94 13.93 -19.00
CA ILE A 692 -46.92 12.73 -19.86
C ILE A 692 -47.15 13.08 -21.33
N VAL A 693 -48.12 13.96 -21.63
CA VAL A 693 -48.39 14.39 -23.02
C VAL A 693 -47.22 15.18 -23.60
N MET A 694 -46.58 16.04 -22.82
CA MET A 694 -45.35 16.74 -23.25
C MET A 694 -44.17 15.80 -23.46
N ALA A 695 -43.96 14.83 -22.57
CA ALA A 695 -42.90 13.83 -22.73
C ALA A 695 -43.14 12.96 -23.99
N GLN A 696 -44.39 12.58 -24.25
CA GLN A 696 -44.78 11.84 -25.45
C GLN A 696 -44.63 12.68 -26.73
N ALA A 697 -44.97 13.97 -26.68
CA ALA A 697 -44.77 14.90 -27.81
C ALA A 697 -43.28 15.13 -28.10
N CYS A 698 -42.44 15.30 -27.08
CA CYS A 698 -40.99 15.41 -27.22
C CYS A 698 -40.37 14.11 -27.74
N ALA A 699 -40.83 12.94 -27.27
CA ALA A 699 -40.41 11.65 -27.80
C ALA A 699 -40.84 11.46 -29.26
N ALA A 700 -42.05 11.88 -29.64
CA ALA A 700 -42.52 11.85 -31.02
C ALA A 700 -41.72 12.78 -31.93
N LEU A 701 -41.37 13.98 -31.46
CA LEU A 701 -40.51 14.93 -32.19
C LEU A 701 -39.06 14.42 -32.31
N ALA A 702 -38.53 13.76 -31.28
CA ALA A 702 -37.24 13.09 -31.36
C ALA A 702 -37.24 11.93 -32.37
N CYS A 703 -38.33 11.13 -32.40
CA CYS A 703 -38.52 10.09 -33.41
C CYS A 703 -38.64 10.65 -34.83
N LEU A 704 -39.30 11.81 -35.02
CA LEU A 704 -39.38 12.51 -36.31
C LEU A 704 -38.01 13.04 -36.75
N GLY A 705 -37.21 13.60 -35.83
CA GLY A 705 -35.83 14.01 -36.10
C GLY A 705 -34.90 12.84 -36.43
N CYS A 706 -35.10 11.67 -35.80
CA CYS A 706 -34.42 10.43 -36.20
C CYS A 706 -34.89 9.94 -37.58
N PHE A 707 -36.15 10.18 -37.96
CA PHE A 707 -36.67 9.82 -39.28
C PHE A 707 -36.11 10.72 -40.40
N GLU A 708 -35.95 12.02 -40.15
CA GLU A 708 -35.24 12.96 -41.05
C GLU A 708 -33.76 12.61 -41.19
N CYS A 709 -33.09 12.29 -40.08
CA CYS A 709 -31.68 11.89 -40.11
C CYS A 709 -31.48 10.56 -40.87
N CYS A 710 -32.40 9.60 -40.72
CA CYS A 710 -32.41 8.37 -41.52
C CYS A 710 -32.80 8.59 -42.99
N SER A 711 -33.64 9.57 -43.32
CA SER A 711 -34.01 9.84 -44.71
C SER A 711 -32.85 10.48 -45.50
N GLU A 712 -32.04 11.34 -44.86
CA GLU A 712 -30.82 11.91 -45.44
C GLU A 712 -29.69 10.87 -45.57
N LEU A 713 -29.52 9.96 -44.60
CA LEU A 713 -28.43 8.97 -44.60
C LEU A 713 -28.74 7.70 -45.40
N CYS A 714 -30.00 7.30 -45.58
CA CYS A 714 -30.36 6.05 -46.26
C CYS A 714 -30.89 6.22 -47.68
N CYS A 715 -31.34 7.42 -48.09
CA CYS A 715 -31.89 7.67 -49.43
C CYS A 715 -31.13 8.73 -50.25
N GLY A 716 -30.05 9.33 -49.72
CA GLY A 716 -29.24 10.36 -50.39
C GLY A 716 -28.26 9.84 -51.45
N GLY A 717 -28.68 8.87 -52.27
CA GLY A 717 -27.84 8.24 -53.29
C GLY A 717 -28.58 7.90 -54.58
N ALA A 718 -29.27 8.87 -55.18
CA ALA A 718 -29.69 8.81 -56.59
C ALA A 718 -30.10 10.20 -57.12
N ASN A 719 -29.10 11.00 -57.53
CA ASN A 719 -29.01 11.67 -58.84
C ASN A 719 -27.87 12.69 -58.83
#